data_AF-A0A9W3YL00-F1
#
_entry.id   AF-A0A9W3YL00-F1
#
_cell.length_a   1.000
_cell.length_b   1.000
_cell.length_c   1.000
_cell.angle_alpha   90.00
_cell.angle_beta   90.00
_cell.angle_gamma   90.00
#
_symmetry.space_group_name_H-M   'P 1'
#
loop_
_entity.id
_entity.type
_entity.pdbx_description
1 polymer ?
#
loop_
_entity_poly.entity_id
_entity_poly.type
_entity_poly.pdbx_seq_one_letter_code
_entity_poly.pdbx_strand_id
1 'polypeptide(L)'
;MIKLYKPDETDFLHNGIGILSDAVHEATVQEDLNGVYVLSFKYPLFSPHGLDIKGQSLIQVPTPDGDQLFRVANPSASMGILSVFCYHVFYDLIDNFLEDTNIVGKTGIGALTQLKGALQYPSRFNFFSDIGKMNNARLVRMNPVEALLDTSKDNCFLNRWGGELKRDNFLVNILEKRGMDRGVKIQHKKNLLGYEASVDWQSPITKIMPIGFDGLLLPEKYVTSANVDKYINPKIKTVAFENVKAAIGEYADDEDAIPLKDAYELLRQKARAMFEIDRVDQPLASYKVSFQELSQTEEYKNFAVLQSVYMGDTVTVQHDEDGIYIQAKVISYKYDPVKERYIDITLGNFKDSFTSKTNKIDKIQDEVLNITTDINVGLSDADKRLNQLKDGLDTTNSNLNTTNGNLDTTNGKVNDLETNLDETNSNLNTTNGKVNDLETGLGTANDRIDGVEGQIQDLGPNILEQARQNATDLINSGFGSYVRVYPDRILIMDTNNEMTAKKVWQWNVNGLGYSSTGVNGPYGVAITKDGSIVADFIKTGTLDAGMVRTGFNEYGNTIKMMPEGLQSQVNGVKRMELNNLGQLMIYDADATRIGSLGYQYRVSDNSKGVTMNITPGRYLSFSVYNPTTDLHDPNFEIVDTTTTYGTRGIFAWRDMWMNARQLVLSDANLGAKKNYIQELLFTGSNTKRLGLISDTGIDFLLRENNANTAWAGLNSTSFYTYKPLHVYSGGISFNEDGTYLKGGIRKDATNKLLISNEGKTQFMYKEGDTSYVLIELSTWDRINFWKTLDMNGYSIINADIRSTLTNVNAASLSTYSLDTPEPIEKEMFAPLNSNETYTHVGNGSTVDGYTRIDLPDFLQYETENYHVFLSKYGRGDIWVSNRTETYFTVESDRDIDFSYEIKIVKKEPEVSKFGFRAATKRKPSIFDRHTEEKVLTESDIETVNNEGGLKQYEN
;
A
#
# COMPACT_ATOMS: atom_id res chain seq x y z
N MET A 1 30.76 -20.72 -44.84
CA MET A 1 29.90 -19.51 -45.06
C MET A 1 28.42 -19.91 -44.99
N ILE A 2 27.59 -19.14 -44.28
CA ILE A 2 26.14 -19.38 -44.14
C ILE A 2 25.36 -18.53 -45.15
N LYS A 3 24.54 -19.16 -46.00
CA LYS A 3 23.78 -18.48 -47.07
C LYS A 3 22.27 -18.68 -46.92
N LEU A 4 21.51 -17.62 -47.21
CA LEU A 4 20.05 -17.61 -47.19
C LEU A 4 19.49 -17.71 -48.62
N TYR A 5 18.51 -18.57 -48.84
CA TYR A 5 17.83 -18.77 -50.12
C TYR A 5 16.30 -18.68 -49.96
N LYS A 6 15.61 -18.49 -51.08
CA LYS A 6 14.15 -18.50 -51.13
C LYS A 6 13.60 -19.90 -50.84
N PRO A 7 12.36 -20.04 -50.34
CA PRO A 7 11.77 -21.33 -50.01
C PRO A 7 11.73 -22.36 -51.15
N ASP A 8 11.58 -21.87 -52.39
CA ASP A 8 11.42 -22.63 -53.64
C ASP A 8 12.71 -22.69 -54.48
N GLU A 9 13.85 -22.32 -53.92
CA GLU A 9 15.13 -22.33 -54.62
C GLU A 9 15.52 -23.74 -55.11
N THR A 10 16.10 -23.80 -56.31
CA THR A 10 16.59 -25.03 -56.94
C THR A 10 18.05 -24.95 -57.38
N ASP A 11 18.61 -23.74 -57.49
CA ASP A 11 20.03 -23.51 -57.74
C ASP A 11 20.74 -23.02 -56.47
N PHE A 12 21.77 -23.74 -56.04
CA PHE A 12 22.54 -23.42 -54.82
C PHE A 12 23.98 -22.99 -55.14
N LEU A 13 24.29 -22.70 -56.41
CA LEU A 13 25.63 -22.26 -56.83
C LEU A 13 25.84 -20.74 -56.68
N HIS A 14 24.79 -19.97 -56.41
CA HIS A 14 24.87 -18.52 -56.14
C HIS A 14 24.76 -18.20 -54.64
N ASN A 15 24.89 -16.93 -54.26
CA ASN A 15 24.85 -16.47 -52.86
C ASN A 15 23.42 -16.27 -52.29
N GLY A 16 22.41 -16.81 -52.97
CA GLY A 16 21.01 -16.69 -52.55
C GLY A 16 20.52 -15.23 -52.42
N ILE A 17 19.66 -15.01 -51.42
CA ILE A 17 19.17 -13.69 -50.96
C ILE A 17 20.31 -12.91 -50.29
N GLY A 18 21.22 -13.60 -49.59
CA GLY A 18 22.35 -12.97 -48.90
C GLY A 18 23.15 -13.94 -48.02
N ILE A 19 24.33 -13.48 -47.59
CA ILE A 19 25.22 -14.19 -46.66
C ILE A 19 24.92 -13.72 -45.24
N LEU A 20 24.76 -14.66 -44.30
CA LEU A 20 24.42 -14.35 -42.90
C LEU A 20 25.62 -14.44 -41.95
N SER A 21 26.76 -14.99 -42.39
CA SER A 21 27.87 -15.38 -41.51
C SER A 21 28.36 -14.31 -40.52
N ASP A 22 28.32 -13.03 -40.89
CA ASP A 22 28.96 -11.93 -40.11
C ASP A 22 28.20 -11.56 -38.82
N ALA A 23 26.91 -11.89 -38.73
CA ALA A 23 26.05 -11.52 -37.60
C ALA A 23 25.34 -12.72 -36.96
N VAL A 24 25.71 -13.95 -37.35
CA VAL A 24 25.18 -15.17 -36.74
C VAL A 24 25.84 -15.42 -35.39
N HIS A 25 25.02 -15.64 -34.36
CA HIS A 25 25.45 -15.97 -33.01
C HIS A 25 24.88 -17.32 -32.58
N GLU A 26 25.64 -18.05 -31.74
CA GLU A 26 25.21 -19.34 -31.15
C GLU A 26 24.73 -20.38 -32.19
N ALA A 27 25.31 -20.38 -33.40
CA ALA A 27 24.95 -21.36 -34.40
C ALA A 27 25.40 -22.76 -33.99
N THR A 28 24.47 -23.70 -34.01
CA THR A 28 24.68 -25.09 -33.66
C THR A 28 23.97 -25.97 -34.67
N VAL A 29 24.74 -26.79 -35.37
CA VAL A 29 24.25 -27.91 -36.17
C VAL A 29 24.33 -29.17 -35.31
N GLN A 30 23.21 -29.88 -35.15
CA GLN A 30 23.17 -31.15 -34.42
C GLN A 30 22.71 -32.27 -35.35
N GLU A 31 23.50 -33.34 -35.46
CA GLU A 31 23.14 -34.57 -36.16
C GLU A 31 23.22 -35.77 -35.21
N ASP A 32 22.16 -36.59 -35.18
CA ASP A 32 22.11 -37.87 -34.48
C ASP A 32 21.99 -39.04 -35.49
N LEU A 33 22.63 -40.18 -35.20
CA LEU A 33 22.67 -41.33 -36.11
C LEU A 33 21.27 -41.93 -36.21
N ASN A 34 20.73 -42.01 -37.42
CA ASN A 34 19.33 -42.40 -37.65
C ASN A 34 18.30 -41.53 -36.89
N GLY A 35 18.73 -40.38 -36.35
CA GLY A 35 17.96 -39.50 -35.48
C GLY A 35 17.73 -38.12 -36.11
N VAL A 36 17.71 -37.07 -35.28
CA VAL A 36 17.45 -35.70 -35.72
C VAL A 36 18.63 -35.10 -36.50
N TYR A 37 18.34 -34.24 -37.47
CA TYR A 37 19.35 -33.39 -38.12
C TYR A 37 18.82 -31.96 -38.22
N VAL A 38 19.35 -31.06 -37.38
CA VAL A 38 18.79 -29.73 -37.15
C VAL A 38 19.87 -28.66 -37.06
N LEU A 39 19.47 -27.41 -37.33
CA LEU A 39 20.27 -26.21 -37.18
C LEU A 39 19.51 -25.21 -36.31
N SER A 40 20.18 -24.61 -35.33
CA SER A 40 19.66 -23.51 -34.53
C SER A 40 20.67 -22.37 -34.47
N PHE A 41 20.24 -21.13 -34.61
CA PHE A 41 21.10 -19.95 -34.46
C PHE A 41 20.29 -18.71 -34.06
N LYS A 42 21.00 -17.69 -33.56
CA LYS A 42 20.46 -16.35 -33.28
C LYS A 42 21.01 -15.35 -34.29
N TYR A 43 20.17 -14.40 -34.69
CA TYR A 43 20.52 -13.36 -35.66
C TYR A 43 19.88 -12.02 -35.28
N PRO A 44 20.61 -10.89 -35.24
CA PRO A 44 20.00 -9.60 -34.95
C PRO A 44 18.97 -9.20 -36.01
N LEU A 45 17.76 -8.82 -35.60
CA LEU A 45 16.63 -8.58 -36.51
C LEU A 45 16.92 -7.47 -37.53
N PHE A 46 17.70 -6.46 -37.12
CA PHE A 46 18.05 -5.30 -37.94
C PHE A 46 19.42 -5.42 -38.64
N SER A 47 20.09 -6.58 -38.52
CA SER A 47 21.26 -6.87 -39.38
C SER A 47 20.81 -7.15 -40.82
N PRO A 48 21.68 -6.99 -41.83
CA PRO A 48 21.35 -7.27 -43.22
C PRO A 48 20.66 -8.63 -43.38
N HIS A 49 19.55 -8.68 -44.12
CA HIS A 49 18.74 -9.87 -44.35
C HIS A 49 18.02 -10.48 -43.13
N GLY A 50 18.07 -9.86 -41.94
CA GLY A 50 17.37 -10.35 -40.75
C GLY A 50 15.84 -10.43 -40.92
N LEU A 51 15.24 -9.47 -41.62
CA LEU A 51 13.82 -9.47 -41.96
C LEU A 51 13.46 -10.39 -43.16
N ASP A 52 14.46 -10.86 -43.90
CA ASP A 52 14.28 -11.75 -45.05
C ASP A 52 14.26 -13.23 -44.62
N ILE A 53 14.69 -13.54 -43.39
CA ILE A 53 14.59 -14.88 -42.80
C ILE A 53 13.13 -15.12 -42.37
N LYS A 54 12.38 -15.82 -43.22
CA LYS A 54 10.98 -16.16 -43.00
C LYS A 54 10.83 -17.66 -42.80
N GLY A 55 9.66 -18.07 -42.31
CA GLY A 55 9.29 -19.49 -42.31
C GLY A 55 9.43 -20.06 -43.73
N GLN A 56 9.87 -21.31 -43.82
CA GLN A 56 10.15 -22.03 -45.07
C GLN A 56 11.40 -21.56 -45.85
N SER A 57 12.08 -20.48 -45.48
CA SER A 57 13.36 -20.09 -46.10
C SER A 57 14.39 -21.21 -46.01
N LEU A 58 15.29 -21.28 -46.99
CA LEU A 58 16.36 -22.28 -47.06
C LEU A 58 17.68 -21.67 -46.60
N ILE A 59 18.41 -22.38 -45.76
CA ILE A 59 19.70 -21.95 -45.23
C ILE A 59 20.72 -23.03 -45.54
N GLN A 60 21.77 -22.66 -46.27
CA GLN A 60 22.93 -23.52 -46.50
C GLN A 60 23.99 -23.22 -45.44
N VAL A 61 24.46 -24.25 -44.74
CA VAL A 61 25.52 -24.14 -43.73
C VAL A 61 26.61 -25.18 -43.99
N PRO A 62 27.88 -24.85 -43.68
CA PRO A 62 28.95 -25.84 -43.68
C PRO A 62 28.74 -26.83 -42.53
N THR A 63 28.87 -28.12 -42.83
CA THR A 63 28.84 -29.21 -41.86
C THR A 63 30.07 -30.11 -42.09
N PRO A 64 30.41 -31.02 -41.17
CA PRO A 64 31.54 -31.92 -41.38
C PRO A 64 31.47 -32.71 -42.69
N ASP A 65 30.28 -33.15 -43.10
CA ASP A 65 30.05 -33.90 -44.34
C ASP A 65 29.87 -33.00 -45.59
N GLY A 66 30.17 -31.70 -45.48
CA GLY A 66 30.03 -30.70 -46.55
C GLY A 66 28.89 -29.72 -46.32
N ASP A 67 28.59 -28.89 -47.32
CA ASP A 67 27.52 -27.89 -47.23
C ASP A 67 26.13 -28.57 -47.30
N GLN A 68 25.30 -28.34 -46.28
CA GLN A 68 23.97 -28.95 -46.14
C GLN A 68 22.87 -27.90 -46.04
N LEU A 69 21.70 -28.23 -46.57
CA LEU A 69 20.51 -27.38 -46.62
C LEU A 69 19.55 -27.65 -45.46
N PHE A 70 19.13 -26.57 -44.80
CA PHE A 70 18.17 -26.58 -43.70
C PHE A 70 17.02 -25.65 -44.00
N ARG A 71 15.79 -26.09 -43.71
CA ARG A 71 14.56 -25.32 -43.89
C ARG A 71 14.13 -24.70 -42.57
N VAL A 72 13.91 -23.38 -42.57
CA VAL A 72 13.42 -22.64 -41.41
C VAL A 72 12.02 -23.11 -41.04
N ALA A 73 11.86 -23.67 -39.84
CA ALA A 73 10.57 -24.08 -39.30
C ALA A 73 9.90 -22.92 -38.57
N ASN A 74 10.55 -22.41 -37.53
CA ASN A 74 9.99 -21.39 -36.64
C ASN A 74 11.00 -20.25 -36.41
N PRO A 75 10.84 -19.09 -37.08
CA PRO A 75 11.53 -17.87 -36.73
C PRO A 75 10.79 -17.15 -35.58
N SER A 76 11.46 -16.93 -34.44
CA SER A 76 10.90 -16.24 -33.28
C SER A 76 11.68 -14.97 -32.96
N ALA A 77 11.03 -13.81 -33.00
CA ALA A 77 11.65 -12.53 -32.69
C ALA A 77 11.35 -12.11 -31.25
N SER A 78 12.39 -11.82 -30.47
CA SER A 78 12.27 -11.29 -29.11
C SER A 78 13.39 -10.29 -28.83
N MET A 79 13.04 -9.12 -28.29
CA MET A 79 13.99 -8.06 -27.90
C MET A 79 15.02 -7.68 -29.00
N GLY A 80 14.60 -7.66 -30.28
CA GLY A 80 15.48 -7.30 -31.41
C GLY A 80 16.41 -8.43 -31.90
N ILE A 81 16.30 -9.63 -31.34
CA ILE A 81 17.02 -10.84 -31.78
C ILE A 81 16.03 -11.83 -32.38
N LEU A 82 16.39 -12.37 -33.54
CA LEU A 82 15.68 -13.46 -34.21
C LEU A 82 16.32 -14.80 -33.81
N SER A 83 15.57 -15.65 -33.11
CA SER A 83 15.94 -17.05 -32.86
C SER A 83 15.37 -17.92 -33.96
N VAL A 84 16.23 -18.62 -34.69
CA VAL A 84 15.88 -19.39 -35.89
C VAL A 84 16.16 -20.86 -35.63
N PHE A 85 15.13 -21.69 -35.79
CA PHE A 85 15.23 -23.15 -35.75
C PHE A 85 14.88 -23.75 -37.11
N CYS A 86 15.75 -24.64 -37.60
CA CYS A 86 15.65 -25.24 -38.92
C CYS A 86 15.79 -26.77 -38.85
N TYR A 87 14.99 -27.46 -39.64
CA TYR A 87 15.16 -28.90 -39.91
C TYR A 87 15.99 -29.10 -41.16
N HIS A 88 16.80 -30.16 -41.23
CA HIS A 88 17.46 -30.54 -42.49
C HIS A 88 16.42 -30.75 -43.60
N VAL A 89 16.72 -30.38 -44.84
CA VAL A 89 15.76 -30.43 -45.97
C VAL A 89 15.14 -31.82 -46.17
N PHE A 90 15.83 -32.89 -45.75
CA PHE A 90 15.29 -34.25 -45.65
C PHE A 90 13.87 -34.33 -45.06
N TYR A 91 13.55 -33.49 -44.08
CA TYR A 91 12.24 -33.50 -43.42
C TYR A 91 11.10 -32.94 -44.29
N ASP A 92 11.40 -32.31 -45.43
CA ASP A 92 10.39 -31.98 -46.47
C ASP A 92 9.65 -33.24 -46.97
N LEU A 93 10.25 -34.43 -46.80
CA LEU A 93 9.60 -35.70 -47.12
C LEU A 93 8.37 -35.96 -46.23
N ILE A 94 8.24 -35.35 -45.05
CA ILE A 94 7.07 -35.52 -44.17
C ILE A 94 5.78 -35.05 -44.85
N ASP A 95 5.86 -34.02 -45.70
CA ASP A 95 4.70 -33.42 -46.37
C ASP A 95 4.15 -34.28 -47.52
N ASN A 96 4.83 -35.39 -47.87
CA ASN A 96 4.37 -36.35 -48.86
C ASN A 96 3.75 -37.59 -48.18
N PHE A 97 2.99 -38.38 -48.93
CA PHE A 97 2.21 -39.47 -48.37
C PHE A 97 2.36 -40.76 -49.15
N LEU A 98 2.33 -41.89 -48.43
CA LEU A 98 2.32 -43.23 -48.98
C LEU A 98 1.04 -43.94 -48.54
N GLU A 99 0.19 -44.29 -49.52
CA GLU A 99 -1.12 -44.91 -49.25
C GLU A 99 -0.99 -46.40 -48.89
N ASP A 100 -0.41 -47.20 -49.79
CA ASP A 100 -0.09 -48.62 -49.58
C ASP A 100 1.02 -49.04 -50.56
N THR A 101 2.07 -49.67 -50.06
CA THR A 101 3.02 -50.42 -50.90
C THR A 101 3.45 -51.70 -50.18
N ASN A 102 3.48 -52.80 -50.95
CA ASN A 102 3.94 -54.09 -50.47
C ASN A 102 5.26 -54.45 -51.14
N ILE A 103 6.35 -54.37 -50.38
CA ILE A 103 7.70 -54.70 -50.80
C ILE A 103 7.94 -56.17 -50.45
N VAL A 104 8.28 -56.99 -51.44
CA VAL A 104 8.51 -58.44 -51.27
C VAL A 104 9.82 -58.83 -51.95
N GLY A 105 10.73 -59.43 -51.19
CA GLY A 105 11.97 -60.04 -51.66
C GLY A 105 12.96 -59.05 -52.26
N LYS A 106 12.97 -57.79 -51.80
CA LYS A 106 13.83 -56.75 -52.38
C LYS A 106 15.03 -56.43 -51.48
N THR A 107 16.16 -56.12 -52.11
CA THR A 107 17.33 -55.50 -51.46
C THR A 107 17.02 -54.07 -51.02
N GLY A 108 17.89 -53.45 -50.22
CA GLY A 108 17.67 -52.09 -49.70
C GLY A 108 17.38 -51.07 -50.81
N ILE A 109 18.18 -51.07 -51.87
CA ILE A 109 17.97 -50.19 -53.04
C ILE A 109 16.65 -50.48 -53.78
N GLY A 110 16.28 -51.76 -53.93
CA GLY A 110 15.04 -52.16 -54.60
C GLY A 110 13.79 -51.74 -53.80
N ALA A 111 13.88 -51.81 -52.47
CA ALA A 111 12.86 -51.35 -51.55
C ALA A 111 12.72 -49.82 -51.58
N LEU A 112 13.82 -49.07 -51.52
CA LEU A 112 13.81 -47.60 -51.61
C LEU A 112 13.28 -47.08 -52.95
N THR A 113 13.65 -47.75 -54.05
CA THR A 113 13.16 -47.40 -55.39
C THR A 113 11.64 -47.60 -55.50
N GLN A 114 11.13 -48.71 -54.96
CA GLN A 114 9.68 -48.96 -54.92
C GLN A 114 8.95 -47.97 -54.01
N LEU A 115 9.53 -47.64 -52.86
CA LEU A 115 8.98 -46.64 -51.94
C LEU A 115 8.87 -45.28 -52.61
N LYS A 116 9.92 -44.80 -53.28
CA LYS A 116 9.91 -43.54 -54.04
C LYS A 116 8.82 -43.52 -55.11
N GLY A 117 8.64 -44.62 -55.83
CA GLY A 117 7.60 -44.75 -56.86
C GLY A 117 6.17 -44.82 -56.33
N ALA A 118 5.99 -45.15 -55.05
CA ALA A 118 4.69 -45.25 -54.40
C ALA A 118 4.25 -43.97 -53.66
N LEU A 119 5.04 -42.90 -53.74
CA LEU A 119 4.68 -41.61 -53.14
C LEU A 119 3.59 -40.92 -53.96
N GLN A 120 2.66 -40.26 -53.27
CA GLN A 120 1.52 -39.58 -53.90
C GLN A 120 1.96 -38.48 -54.88
N TYR A 121 3.02 -37.75 -54.54
CA TYR A 121 3.60 -36.72 -55.40
C TYR A 121 5.05 -37.07 -55.79
N PRO A 122 5.47 -36.78 -57.04
CA PRO A 122 6.86 -36.95 -57.46
C PRO A 122 7.82 -36.20 -56.53
N SER A 123 8.78 -36.93 -55.96
CA SER A 123 9.75 -36.37 -55.03
C SER A 123 11.06 -36.03 -55.73
N ARG A 124 11.60 -34.83 -55.43
CA ARG A 124 12.95 -34.40 -55.84
C ARG A 124 14.06 -35.17 -55.13
N PHE A 125 13.74 -35.91 -54.06
CA PHE A 125 14.71 -36.69 -53.32
C PHE A 125 15.10 -37.95 -54.08
N ASN A 126 16.39 -38.28 -54.05
CA ASN A 126 16.93 -39.53 -54.56
C ASN A 126 17.35 -40.43 -53.41
N PHE A 127 17.12 -41.73 -53.56
CA PHE A 127 17.41 -42.71 -52.52
C PHE A 127 18.45 -43.70 -53.01
N PHE A 128 19.40 -44.05 -52.16
CA PHE A 128 20.42 -45.06 -52.43
C PHE A 128 20.65 -45.94 -51.20
N SER A 129 21.03 -47.21 -51.43
CA SER A 129 21.43 -48.14 -50.37
C SER A 129 22.33 -49.23 -50.97
N ASP A 130 23.34 -49.64 -50.20
CA ASP A 130 24.27 -50.74 -50.50
C ASP A 130 23.90 -52.05 -49.77
N ILE A 131 22.86 -52.02 -48.94
CA ILE A 131 22.37 -53.17 -48.17
C ILE A 131 21.88 -54.29 -49.11
N GLY A 132 22.65 -55.38 -49.14
CA GLY A 132 22.35 -56.58 -49.93
C GLY A 132 21.28 -57.51 -49.32
N LYS A 133 20.89 -57.27 -48.05
CA LYS A 133 19.86 -58.05 -47.35
C LYS A 133 18.52 -57.95 -48.06
N MET A 134 17.91 -59.08 -48.41
CA MET A 134 16.55 -59.12 -48.94
C MET A 134 15.53 -59.23 -47.81
N ASN A 135 14.48 -58.42 -47.84
CA ASN A 135 13.39 -58.50 -46.87
C ASN A 135 12.04 -58.08 -47.47
N ASN A 136 10.99 -58.22 -46.68
CA ASN A 136 9.63 -57.85 -47.01
C ASN A 136 9.16 -56.73 -46.07
N ALA A 137 8.34 -55.81 -46.56
CA ALA A 137 7.65 -54.81 -45.76
C ALA A 137 6.36 -54.36 -46.42
N ARG A 138 5.28 -54.24 -45.65
CA ARG A 138 4.06 -53.55 -46.09
C ARG A 138 3.95 -52.21 -45.37
N LEU A 139 4.02 -51.13 -46.14
CA LEU A 139 3.95 -49.75 -45.66
C LEU A 139 2.57 -49.21 -46.05
N VAL A 140 1.81 -48.71 -45.08
CA VAL A 140 0.42 -48.30 -45.28
C VAL A 140 0.16 -47.00 -44.52
N ARG A 141 -0.42 -46.01 -45.21
CA ARG A 141 -0.88 -44.73 -44.65
C ARG A 141 0.14 -44.05 -43.73
N MET A 142 1.31 -43.77 -44.27
CA MET A 142 2.40 -43.15 -43.52
C MET A 142 3.18 -42.19 -44.41
N ASN A 143 3.88 -41.24 -43.80
CA ASN A 143 4.79 -40.37 -44.55
C ASN A 143 6.12 -41.09 -44.84
N PRO A 144 6.89 -40.68 -45.88
CA PRO A 144 8.15 -41.32 -46.22
C PRO A 144 9.18 -41.34 -45.10
N VAL A 145 9.21 -40.34 -44.20
CA VAL A 145 10.17 -40.33 -43.09
C VAL A 145 9.83 -41.41 -42.06
N GLU A 146 8.54 -41.57 -41.73
CA GLU A 146 8.05 -42.67 -40.89
C GLU A 146 8.36 -44.03 -41.51
N ALA A 147 8.08 -44.17 -42.81
CA ALA A 147 8.36 -45.40 -43.55
C ALA A 147 9.85 -45.79 -43.52
N LEU A 148 10.75 -44.80 -43.43
CA LEU A 148 12.20 -45.03 -43.42
C LEU A 148 12.76 -45.23 -42.00
N LEU A 149 12.36 -44.41 -41.03
CA LEU A 149 13.07 -44.24 -39.74
C LEU A 149 12.25 -44.53 -38.49
N ASP A 150 10.92 -44.64 -38.58
CA ASP A 150 10.11 -44.85 -37.38
C ASP A 150 10.24 -46.30 -36.87
N THR A 151 11.23 -46.50 -36.02
CA THR A 151 11.52 -47.78 -35.34
C THR A 151 10.36 -48.30 -34.49
N SER A 152 9.32 -47.51 -34.21
CA SER A 152 8.10 -47.99 -33.55
C SER A 152 7.19 -48.82 -34.46
N LYS A 153 7.38 -48.74 -35.78
CA LYS A 153 6.66 -49.53 -36.79
C LYS A 153 7.51 -50.72 -37.19
N ASP A 154 7.00 -51.94 -36.99
CA ASP A 154 7.72 -53.17 -37.34
C ASP A 154 8.11 -53.24 -38.82
N ASN A 155 7.34 -52.59 -39.71
CA ASN A 155 7.55 -52.60 -41.16
C ASN A 155 8.42 -51.46 -41.69
N CYS A 156 8.93 -50.54 -40.86
CA CYS A 156 9.78 -49.47 -41.37
C CYS A 156 11.08 -50.01 -41.97
N PHE A 157 11.70 -49.22 -42.85
CA PHE A 157 12.88 -49.63 -43.61
C PHE A 157 14.02 -50.04 -42.67
N LEU A 158 14.29 -49.22 -41.65
CA LEU A 158 15.38 -49.44 -40.70
C LEU A 158 15.20 -50.75 -39.91
N ASN A 159 13.98 -51.10 -39.48
CA ASN A 159 13.73 -52.35 -38.75
C ASN A 159 13.87 -53.60 -39.64
N ARG A 160 13.49 -53.51 -40.92
CA ARG A 160 13.50 -54.65 -41.85
C ARG A 160 14.87 -54.86 -42.48
N TRP A 161 15.46 -53.81 -43.04
CA TRP A 161 16.75 -53.89 -43.75
C TRP A 161 17.95 -53.51 -42.89
N GLY A 162 17.77 -52.71 -41.84
CA GLY A 162 18.88 -52.13 -41.06
C GLY A 162 19.49 -50.91 -41.74
N GLY A 163 20.69 -50.55 -41.31
CA GLY A 163 21.53 -49.53 -41.94
C GLY A 163 21.70 -48.24 -41.14
N GLU A 164 22.49 -47.34 -41.70
CA GLU A 164 22.88 -46.06 -41.17
C GLU A 164 22.56 -44.98 -42.20
N LEU A 165 21.70 -44.05 -41.81
CA LEU A 165 21.25 -42.95 -42.65
C LEU A 165 22.37 -41.92 -42.79
N LYS A 166 22.67 -41.57 -44.05
CA LYS A 166 23.48 -40.44 -44.45
C LYS A 166 22.64 -39.52 -45.32
N ARG A 167 22.39 -38.31 -44.79
CA ARG A 167 21.65 -37.25 -45.47
C ARG A 167 22.66 -36.35 -46.19
N ASP A 168 22.44 -36.13 -47.47
CA ASP A 168 23.20 -35.17 -48.26
C ASP A 168 22.24 -34.37 -49.14
N ASN A 169 21.74 -33.26 -48.61
CA ASN A 169 20.75 -32.42 -49.26
C ASN A 169 19.53 -33.24 -49.73
N PHE A 170 19.34 -33.38 -51.05
CA PHE A 170 18.26 -34.15 -51.65
C PHE A 170 18.62 -35.62 -51.94
N LEU A 171 19.84 -36.05 -51.61
CA LEU A 171 20.29 -37.44 -51.68
C LEU A 171 20.22 -38.10 -50.31
N VAL A 172 19.43 -39.16 -50.21
CA VAL A 172 19.18 -39.91 -48.98
C VAL A 172 19.81 -41.29 -49.14
N ASN A 173 20.92 -41.53 -48.43
CA ASN A 173 21.63 -42.79 -48.47
C ASN A 173 21.35 -43.59 -47.20
N ILE A 174 20.94 -44.86 -47.31
CA ILE A 174 20.88 -45.79 -46.17
C ILE A 174 21.92 -46.88 -46.40
N LEU A 175 23.06 -46.72 -45.74
CA LEU A 175 24.24 -47.55 -45.94
C LEU A 175 24.27 -48.69 -44.91
N GLU A 176 24.84 -49.84 -45.22
CA GLU A 176 25.04 -50.91 -44.24
C GLU A 176 25.95 -50.45 -43.09
N LYS A 177 26.95 -49.61 -43.42
CA LYS A 177 27.82 -48.92 -42.46
C LYS A 177 28.27 -47.57 -43.05
N ARG A 178 27.92 -46.45 -42.40
CA ARG A 178 28.28 -45.09 -42.82
C ARG A 178 29.73 -44.75 -42.50
N GLY A 179 30.19 -45.06 -41.30
CA GLY A 179 31.51 -44.68 -40.84
C GLY A 179 32.57 -45.77 -40.95
N MET A 180 33.82 -45.37 -40.84
CA MET A 180 34.99 -46.26 -40.89
C MET A 180 35.92 -46.00 -39.70
N ASP A 181 36.78 -46.96 -39.38
CA ASP A 181 37.83 -46.74 -38.38
C ASP A 181 38.97 -45.96 -39.06
N ARG A 182 39.07 -44.67 -38.75
CA ARG A 182 40.13 -43.77 -39.26
C ARG A 182 41.37 -43.76 -38.35
N GLY A 183 41.41 -44.57 -37.30
CA GLY A 183 42.51 -44.61 -36.33
C GLY A 183 42.58 -43.41 -35.39
N VAL A 184 41.50 -42.63 -35.29
CA VAL A 184 41.45 -41.42 -34.46
C VAL A 184 41.45 -41.81 -32.98
N LYS A 185 42.39 -41.21 -32.23
CA LYS A 185 42.54 -41.41 -30.78
C LYS A 185 42.30 -40.09 -30.04
N ILE A 186 41.36 -40.10 -29.10
CA ILE A 186 41.11 -39.01 -28.16
C ILE A 186 41.78 -39.38 -26.84
N GLN A 187 42.77 -38.60 -26.42
CA GLN A 187 43.62 -38.89 -25.27
C GLN A 187 43.55 -37.78 -24.20
N HIS A 188 43.48 -38.18 -22.93
CA HIS A 188 43.63 -37.28 -21.79
C HIS A 188 44.96 -36.49 -21.88
N LYS A 189 44.94 -35.20 -21.49
CA LYS A 189 46.08 -34.24 -21.59
C LYS A 189 46.56 -33.92 -23.01
N LYS A 190 45.84 -34.35 -24.06
CA LYS A 190 46.15 -34.01 -25.46
C LYS A 190 45.02 -33.23 -26.13
N ASN A 191 43.96 -33.92 -26.54
CA ASN A 191 42.83 -33.34 -27.28
C ASN A 191 41.51 -33.38 -26.50
N LEU A 192 41.44 -34.15 -25.40
CA LEU A 192 40.25 -34.26 -24.55
C LEU A 192 40.07 -33.00 -23.67
N LEU A 193 38.97 -32.26 -23.84
CA LEU A 193 38.60 -31.10 -23.00
C LEU A 193 37.80 -31.54 -21.76
N GLY A 194 36.97 -32.57 -21.91
CA GLY A 194 36.16 -33.15 -20.84
C GLY A 194 35.35 -34.34 -21.36
N TYR A 195 34.95 -35.23 -20.46
CA TYR A 195 34.04 -36.32 -20.79
C TYR A 195 33.02 -36.56 -19.66
N GLU A 196 31.79 -36.87 -20.04
CA GLU A 196 30.75 -37.37 -19.15
C GLU A 196 30.45 -38.82 -19.54
N ALA A 197 30.66 -39.75 -18.60
CA ALA A 197 30.37 -41.17 -18.81
C ALA A 197 29.03 -41.52 -18.15
N SER A 198 28.03 -41.86 -18.96
CA SER A 198 26.79 -42.45 -18.48
C SER A 198 26.87 -43.97 -18.71
N VAL A 199 27.11 -44.71 -17.63
CA VAL A 199 27.26 -46.16 -17.66
C VAL A 199 26.03 -46.79 -17.03
N ASP A 200 25.24 -47.49 -17.85
CA ASP A 200 24.06 -48.21 -17.42
C ASP A 200 24.46 -49.53 -16.75
N TRP A 201 24.49 -49.48 -15.41
CA TRP A 201 24.71 -50.65 -14.58
C TRP A 201 23.45 -51.47 -14.36
N GLN A 202 22.26 -51.04 -14.80
CA GLN A 202 20.98 -51.72 -14.58
C GLN A 202 20.68 -52.78 -15.65
N SER A 203 20.98 -52.50 -16.92
CA SER A 203 20.65 -53.36 -18.06
C SER A 203 21.41 -54.70 -18.22
N PRO A 204 22.63 -54.93 -17.69
CA PRO A 204 23.36 -56.17 -17.94
C PRO A 204 22.60 -57.42 -17.50
N ILE A 205 22.66 -58.49 -18.30
CA ILE A 205 22.08 -59.79 -18.01
C ILE A 205 23.24 -60.77 -17.78
N THR A 206 23.34 -61.32 -16.58
CA THR A 206 24.40 -62.29 -16.24
C THR A 206 23.90 -63.73 -16.21
N LYS A 207 22.57 -63.94 -16.31
CA LYS A 207 21.90 -65.25 -16.49
C LYS A 207 20.71 -65.15 -17.44
N ILE A 208 20.68 -65.99 -18.46
CA ILE A 208 19.56 -66.07 -19.42
C ILE A 208 18.79 -67.38 -19.18
N MET A 209 17.46 -67.29 -19.08
CA MET A 209 16.55 -68.44 -19.21
C MET A 209 16.06 -68.50 -20.67
N PRO A 210 16.66 -69.35 -21.52
CA PRO A 210 16.20 -69.49 -22.90
C PRO A 210 14.89 -70.30 -22.94
N ILE A 211 13.92 -69.82 -23.69
CA ILE A 211 12.62 -70.45 -23.89
C ILE A 211 12.47 -70.74 -25.38
N GLY A 212 12.44 -72.00 -25.78
CA GLY A 212 12.15 -72.40 -27.16
C GLY A 212 10.66 -72.32 -27.50
N PHE A 213 10.30 -72.75 -28.71
CA PHE A 213 8.91 -72.79 -29.18
C PHE A 213 8.02 -73.56 -28.18
N ASP A 214 6.80 -73.07 -27.97
CA ASP A 214 5.80 -73.62 -27.04
C ASP A 214 6.29 -73.82 -25.58
N GLY A 215 7.22 -72.99 -25.13
CA GLY A 215 7.67 -72.99 -23.74
C GLY A 215 8.75 -74.04 -23.42
N LEU A 216 9.49 -74.53 -24.41
CA LEU A 216 10.60 -75.46 -24.22
C LEU A 216 11.70 -74.85 -23.31
N LEU A 217 11.93 -75.47 -22.14
CA LEU A 217 12.94 -75.03 -21.16
C LEU A 217 14.12 -76.00 -21.07
N LEU A 218 15.32 -75.47 -20.83
CA LEU A 218 16.48 -76.29 -20.51
C LEU A 218 16.30 -77.00 -19.15
N PRO A 219 16.82 -78.23 -18.98
CA PRO A 219 16.83 -78.94 -17.69
C PRO A 219 17.48 -78.14 -16.55
N GLU A 220 18.60 -77.46 -16.85
CA GLU A 220 19.32 -76.57 -15.93
C GLU A 220 18.68 -75.17 -15.79
N LYS A 221 17.63 -74.89 -16.56
CA LYS A 221 16.85 -73.64 -16.65
C LYS A 221 17.60 -72.39 -17.10
N TYR A 222 18.87 -72.22 -16.75
CA TYR A 222 19.62 -71.00 -17.00
C TYR A 222 20.98 -71.27 -17.64
N VAL A 223 21.36 -70.40 -18.57
CA VAL A 223 22.72 -70.26 -19.08
C VAL A 223 23.35 -69.05 -18.41
N THR A 224 24.51 -69.23 -17.78
CA THR A 224 25.19 -68.21 -16.96
C THR A 224 26.41 -67.65 -17.68
N SER A 225 26.62 -66.34 -17.62
CA SER A 225 27.82 -65.68 -18.15
C SER A 225 29.04 -65.89 -17.23
N ALA A 226 30.25 -65.90 -17.82
CA ALA A 226 31.51 -65.89 -17.08
C ALA A 226 31.75 -64.62 -16.25
N ASN A 227 31.01 -63.52 -16.50
CA ASN A 227 31.10 -62.28 -15.75
C ASN A 227 30.10 -62.19 -14.59
N VAL A 228 29.36 -63.27 -14.28
CA VAL A 228 28.35 -63.28 -13.21
C VAL A 228 28.91 -62.85 -11.85
N ASP A 229 30.13 -63.27 -11.53
CA ASP A 229 30.78 -62.99 -10.24
C ASP A 229 31.33 -61.55 -10.13
N LYS A 230 31.32 -60.79 -11.23
CA LYS A 230 31.70 -59.36 -11.22
C LYS A 230 30.57 -58.45 -10.76
N TYR A 231 29.36 -58.99 -10.57
CA TYR A 231 28.20 -58.25 -10.09
C TYR A 231 27.76 -58.78 -8.73
N ILE A 232 27.43 -57.87 -7.81
CA ILE A 232 27.00 -58.20 -6.44
C ILE A 232 25.81 -59.18 -6.44
N ASN A 233 24.88 -59.00 -7.38
CA ASN A 233 23.72 -59.87 -7.56
C ASN A 233 23.63 -60.35 -9.02
N PRO A 234 23.39 -61.66 -9.26
CA PRO A 234 23.11 -62.16 -10.61
C PRO A 234 21.84 -61.53 -11.21
N LYS A 235 21.94 -61.07 -12.45
CA LYS A 235 20.86 -60.41 -13.20
C LYS A 235 20.25 -61.38 -14.19
N ILE A 236 19.01 -61.81 -13.91
CA ILE A 236 18.36 -62.94 -14.57
C ILE A 236 17.25 -62.42 -15.50
N LYS A 237 17.22 -62.85 -16.77
CA LYS A 237 16.14 -62.50 -17.72
C LYS A 237 15.74 -63.70 -18.59
N THR A 238 14.47 -63.78 -18.96
CA THR A 238 13.94 -64.75 -19.93
C THR A 238 14.14 -64.25 -21.36
N VAL A 239 14.55 -65.14 -22.28
CA VAL A 239 14.72 -64.82 -23.71
C VAL A 239 14.05 -65.90 -24.55
N ALA A 240 13.15 -65.51 -25.43
CA ALA A 240 12.44 -66.43 -26.31
C ALA A 240 13.23 -66.68 -27.61
N PHE A 241 13.34 -67.94 -27.99
CA PHE A 241 13.92 -68.43 -29.23
C PHE A 241 12.89 -69.27 -29.97
N GLU A 242 11.86 -68.60 -30.49
CA GLU A 242 10.70 -69.23 -31.15
C GLU A 242 11.10 -70.10 -32.35
N ASN A 243 12.25 -69.82 -32.97
CA ASN A 243 12.80 -70.62 -34.07
C ASN A 243 13.52 -71.91 -33.61
N VAL A 244 13.44 -72.28 -32.33
CA VAL A 244 14.02 -73.52 -31.80
C VAL A 244 12.89 -74.40 -31.27
N LYS A 245 12.45 -75.34 -32.11
CA LYS A 245 11.32 -76.23 -31.88
C LYS A 245 11.81 -77.66 -31.71
N ALA A 246 11.38 -78.33 -30.64
CA ALA A 246 11.76 -79.71 -30.36
C ALA A 246 10.72 -80.69 -30.92
N ALA A 247 11.19 -81.78 -31.54
CA ALA A 247 10.37 -82.88 -32.02
C ALA A 247 9.87 -83.74 -30.84
N ILE A 248 8.92 -83.21 -30.07
CA ILE A 248 8.31 -83.86 -28.90
C ILE A 248 6.78 -83.67 -28.93
N GLY A 249 6.04 -84.67 -28.44
CA GLY A 249 4.57 -84.60 -28.36
C GLY A 249 3.91 -84.46 -29.73
N GLU A 250 3.05 -83.45 -29.88
CA GLU A 250 2.31 -83.16 -31.12
C GLU A 250 3.19 -82.66 -32.27
N TYR A 251 4.46 -82.31 -32.00
CA TYR A 251 5.41 -81.75 -32.97
C TYR A 251 6.47 -82.77 -33.43
N ALA A 252 6.28 -84.07 -33.16
CA ALA A 252 7.25 -85.11 -33.50
C ALA A 252 7.48 -85.28 -35.01
N ASP A 253 6.47 -84.96 -35.84
CA ASP A 253 6.48 -85.13 -37.29
C ASP A 253 6.62 -83.80 -38.08
N ASP A 254 6.88 -82.69 -37.38
CA ASP A 254 7.00 -81.36 -38.01
C ASP A 254 8.35 -81.19 -38.74
N GLU A 255 8.30 -80.64 -39.96
CA GLU A 255 9.48 -80.52 -40.85
C GLU A 255 10.55 -79.54 -40.32
N ASP A 256 10.15 -78.62 -39.44
CA ASP A 256 11.00 -77.61 -38.80
C ASP A 256 11.43 -77.98 -37.36
N ALA A 257 10.98 -79.12 -36.84
CA ALA A 257 11.29 -79.59 -35.49
C ALA A 257 12.60 -80.41 -35.46
N ILE A 258 13.50 -80.08 -34.53
CA ILE A 258 14.78 -80.79 -34.35
C ILE A 258 14.72 -81.72 -33.12
N PRO A 259 15.55 -82.78 -33.05
CA PRO A 259 15.58 -83.67 -31.90
C PRO A 259 15.74 -82.91 -30.57
N LEU A 260 15.06 -83.36 -29.51
CA LEU A 260 15.02 -82.67 -28.22
C LEU A 260 16.41 -82.31 -27.67
N LYS A 261 17.39 -83.21 -27.87
CA LYS A 261 18.77 -82.98 -27.46
C LYS A 261 19.42 -81.83 -28.22
N ASP A 262 19.22 -81.78 -29.54
CA ASP A 262 19.79 -80.77 -30.43
C ASP A 262 19.09 -79.42 -30.21
N ALA A 263 17.78 -79.41 -29.91
CA ALA A 263 17.06 -78.22 -29.49
C ALA A 263 17.65 -77.59 -28.21
N TYR A 264 17.98 -78.40 -27.21
CA TYR A 264 18.65 -77.92 -26.00
C TYR A 264 20.07 -77.39 -26.28
N GLU A 265 20.85 -78.07 -27.12
CA GLU A 265 22.17 -77.58 -27.52
C GLU A 265 22.10 -76.26 -28.29
N LEU A 266 21.12 -76.11 -29.18
CA LEU A 266 20.89 -74.89 -29.94
C LEU A 266 20.41 -73.73 -29.03
N LEU A 267 19.55 -73.99 -28.05
CA LEU A 267 19.16 -72.99 -27.04
C LEU A 267 20.36 -72.53 -26.20
N ARG A 268 21.22 -73.46 -25.79
CA ARG A 268 22.47 -73.13 -25.08
C ARG A 268 23.41 -72.32 -25.97
N GLN A 269 23.57 -72.70 -27.23
CA GLN A 269 24.44 -72.00 -28.17
C GLN A 269 23.93 -70.58 -28.43
N LYS A 270 22.63 -70.39 -28.67
CA LYS A 270 22.04 -69.05 -28.86
C LYS A 270 22.14 -68.19 -27.61
N ALA A 271 21.89 -68.75 -26.42
CA ALA A 271 22.05 -68.02 -25.17
C ALA A 271 23.53 -67.66 -24.89
N ARG A 272 24.49 -68.54 -25.22
CA ARG A 272 25.93 -68.23 -25.13
C ARG A 272 26.36 -67.18 -26.15
N ALA A 273 25.83 -67.23 -27.36
CA ALA A 273 26.09 -66.22 -28.39
C ALA A 273 25.66 -64.82 -27.93
N MET A 274 24.59 -64.70 -27.15
CA MET A 274 24.20 -63.41 -26.56
C MET A 274 25.26 -62.87 -25.57
N PHE A 275 25.95 -63.72 -24.83
CA PHE A 275 27.06 -63.30 -23.96
C PHE A 275 28.35 -63.02 -24.74
N GLU A 276 28.69 -63.87 -25.72
CA GLU A 276 29.97 -63.81 -26.43
C GLU A 276 29.98 -62.75 -27.55
N ILE A 277 28.88 -62.64 -28.30
CA ILE A 277 28.74 -61.76 -29.48
C ILE A 277 28.04 -60.46 -29.11
N ASP A 278 26.91 -60.54 -28.42
CA ASP A 278 26.10 -59.36 -28.08
C ASP A 278 26.55 -58.68 -26.78
N ARG A 279 27.43 -59.34 -26.01
CA ARG A 279 28.00 -58.84 -24.74
C ARG A 279 26.96 -58.28 -23.78
N VAL A 280 25.79 -58.92 -23.72
CA VAL A 280 24.66 -58.49 -22.87
C VAL A 280 24.98 -58.52 -21.38
N ASP A 281 26.11 -59.12 -21.00
CA ASP A 281 26.63 -59.25 -19.64
C ASP A 281 27.58 -58.10 -19.23
N GLN A 282 27.73 -57.06 -20.06
CA GLN A 282 28.53 -55.86 -19.78
C GLN A 282 27.63 -54.60 -19.72
N PRO A 283 27.96 -53.60 -18.89
CA PRO A 283 27.20 -52.35 -18.81
C PRO A 283 27.32 -51.56 -20.11
N LEU A 284 26.18 -51.03 -20.57
CA LEU A 284 26.13 -50.15 -21.73
C LEU A 284 26.66 -48.78 -21.31
N ALA A 285 27.70 -48.29 -21.98
CA ALA A 285 28.30 -47.01 -21.67
C ALA A 285 28.12 -46.04 -22.84
N SER A 286 27.56 -44.87 -22.53
CA SER A 286 27.52 -43.71 -23.42
C SER A 286 28.52 -42.69 -22.90
N TYR A 287 29.46 -42.30 -23.75
CA TYR A 287 30.45 -41.29 -23.43
C TYR A 287 30.14 -40.03 -24.23
N LYS A 288 29.78 -38.95 -23.54
CA LYS A 288 29.75 -37.63 -24.14
C LYS A 288 31.14 -37.05 -24.02
N VAL A 289 31.80 -36.84 -25.14
CA VAL A 289 33.20 -36.42 -25.21
C VAL A 289 33.29 -35.06 -25.87
N SER A 290 33.73 -34.07 -25.11
CA SER A 290 34.06 -32.76 -25.65
C SER A 290 35.57 -32.73 -25.87
N PHE A 291 36.01 -32.48 -27.09
CA PHE A 291 37.43 -32.44 -27.45
C PHE A 291 37.70 -31.26 -28.37
N GLN A 292 38.90 -30.70 -28.28
CA GLN A 292 39.31 -29.60 -29.15
C GLN A 292 40.05 -30.18 -30.36
N GLU A 293 39.56 -29.86 -31.55
CA GLU A 293 40.24 -30.26 -32.78
C GLU A 293 41.54 -29.46 -32.94
N LEU A 294 42.68 -30.15 -32.87
CA LEU A 294 44.01 -29.52 -32.94
C LEU A 294 44.46 -29.24 -34.39
N SER A 295 43.72 -29.73 -35.39
CA SER A 295 44.01 -29.60 -36.83
C SER A 295 44.12 -28.16 -37.30
N GLN A 296 43.46 -27.21 -36.61
CA GLN A 296 43.44 -25.79 -36.94
C GLN A 296 44.53 -24.95 -36.24
N THR A 297 45.38 -25.57 -35.41
CA THR A 297 46.52 -24.88 -34.78
C THR A 297 47.72 -24.80 -35.74
N GLU A 298 48.49 -23.71 -35.68
CA GLU A 298 49.62 -23.49 -36.59
C GLU A 298 50.67 -24.62 -36.52
N GLU A 299 50.83 -25.25 -35.36
CA GLU A 299 51.79 -26.34 -35.14
C GLU A 299 51.38 -27.69 -35.76
N TYR A 300 50.10 -27.88 -36.15
CA TYR A 300 49.56 -29.19 -36.59
C TYR A 300 49.02 -29.23 -38.03
N LYS A 301 49.21 -28.18 -38.84
CA LYS A 301 48.77 -28.09 -40.25
C LYS A 301 49.15 -29.30 -41.12
N ASN A 302 50.28 -29.96 -40.85
CA ASN A 302 50.79 -31.08 -41.65
C ASN A 302 50.14 -32.45 -41.30
N PHE A 303 49.30 -32.52 -40.26
CA PHE A 303 48.61 -33.74 -39.80
C PHE A 303 47.08 -33.67 -39.94
N ALA A 304 46.56 -32.65 -40.65
CA ALA A 304 45.13 -32.36 -40.80
C ALA A 304 44.29 -33.53 -41.35
N VAL A 305 44.89 -34.42 -42.15
CA VAL A 305 44.21 -35.60 -42.75
C VAL A 305 43.93 -36.71 -41.72
N LEU A 306 44.61 -36.73 -40.56
CA LEU A 306 44.58 -37.85 -39.62
C LEU A 306 43.64 -37.65 -38.41
N GLN A 307 42.80 -36.61 -38.38
CA GLN A 307 41.94 -36.30 -37.22
C GLN A 307 40.49 -35.91 -37.52
N SER A 308 40.03 -35.96 -38.77
CA SER A 308 38.64 -35.70 -39.11
C SER A 308 37.75 -36.86 -38.64
N VAL A 309 36.97 -36.63 -37.58
CA VAL A 309 36.00 -37.57 -37.02
C VAL A 309 34.67 -37.33 -37.73
N TYR A 310 34.13 -38.31 -38.44
CA TYR A 310 32.82 -38.20 -39.10
C TYR A 310 31.75 -39.00 -38.37
N MET A 311 30.50 -38.72 -38.71
CA MET A 311 29.36 -39.44 -38.18
C MET A 311 29.43 -40.94 -38.52
N GLY A 312 29.23 -41.80 -37.51
CA GLY A 312 29.35 -43.26 -37.64
C GLY A 312 30.78 -43.81 -37.54
N ASP A 313 31.80 -42.96 -37.39
CA ASP A 313 33.20 -43.41 -37.26
C ASP A 313 33.45 -44.11 -35.94
N THR A 314 34.41 -45.04 -35.94
CA THR A 314 34.90 -45.65 -34.69
C THR A 314 36.09 -44.84 -34.18
N VAL A 315 35.98 -44.33 -32.96
CA VAL A 315 37.00 -43.51 -32.30
C VAL A 315 37.46 -44.24 -31.04
N THR A 316 38.76 -44.19 -30.76
CA THR A 316 39.34 -44.75 -29.54
C THR A 316 39.51 -43.64 -28.49
N VAL A 317 38.89 -43.78 -27.32
CA VAL A 317 39.09 -42.90 -26.17
C VAL A 317 40.04 -43.56 -25.18
N GLN A 318 41.08 -42.84 -24.78
CA GLN A 318 42.08 -43.30 -23.82
C GLN A 318 42.25 -42.27 -22.69
N HIS A 319 41.92 -42.68 -21.47
CA HIS A 319 42.13 -41.92 -20.24
C HIS A 319 42.94 -42.76 -19.26
N ASP A 320 44.27 -42.60 -19.30
CA ASP A 320 45.19 -43.47 -18.57
C ASP A 320 45.03 -43.38 -17.03
N GLU A 321 44.65 -42.22 -16.50
CA GLU A 321 44.47 -42.01 -15.04
C GLU A 321 43.18 -42.61 -14.49
N ASP A 322 42.15 -42.75 -15.34
CA ASP A 322 40.85 -43.33 -14.96
C ASP A 322 40.73 -44.79 -15.43
N GLY A 323 41.78 -45.34 -16.05
CA GLY A 323 41.82 -46.69 -16.58
C GLY A 323 40.87 -46.95 -17.76
N ILE A 324 40.46 -45.91 -18.49
CA ILE A 324 39.47 -46.02 -19.57
C ILE A 324 40.18 -46.19 -20.91
N TYR A 325 39.99 -47.34 -21.55
CA TYR A 325 40.41 -47.60 -22.94
C TYR A 325 39.25 -48.21 -23.72
N ILE A 326 38.57 -47.41 -24.55
CA ILE A 326 37.31 -47.82 -25.18
C ILE A 326 37.27 -47.38 -26.64
N GLN A 327 36.86 -48.29 -27.51
CA GLN A 327 36.50 -48.00 -28.89
C GLN A 327 34.98 -47.86 -28.99
N ALA A 328 34.51 -46.69 -29.43
CA ALA A 328 33.08 -46.39 -29.52
C ALA A 328 32.77 -45.66 -30.83
N LYS A 329 31.54 -45.80 -31.32
CA LYS A 329 31.07 -45.20 -32.56
C LYS A 329 30.55 -43.78 -32.31
N VAL A 330 30.79 -42.85 -33.22
CA VAL A 330 30.16 -41.52 -33.21
C VAL A 330 28.67 -41.67 -33.53
N ILE A 331 27.82 -41.38 -32.55
CA ILE A 331 26.37 -41.51 -32.66
C ILE A 331 25.62 -40.17 -32.68
N SER A 332 26.28 -39.09 -32.29
CA SER A 332 25.74 -37.73 -32.35
C SER A 332 26.87 -36.71 -32.29
N TYR A 333 26.68 -35.54 -32.90
CA TYR A 333 27.57 -34.40 -32.72
C TYR A 333 26.81 -33.07 -32.69
N LYS A 334 27.43 -32.07 -32.07
CA LYS A 334 27.10 -30.64 -32.22
C LYS A 334 28.27 -29.93 -32.87
N TYR A 335 28.00 -29.12 -33.87
CA TYR A 335 29.01 -28.45 -34.70
C TYR A 335 28.69 -26.97 -34.81
N ASP A 336 29.70 -26.11 -34.68
CA ASP A 336 29.60 -24.67 -34.90
C ASP A 336 29.90 -24.39 -36.38
N PRO A 337 28.90 -24.05 -37.22
CA PRO A 337 29.11 -23.79 -38.64
C PRO A 337 29.75 -22.43 -38.94
N VAL A 338 29.88 -21.54 -37.95
CA VAL A 338 30.57 -20.24 -38.11
C VAL A 338 32.06 -20.42 -37.87
N LYS A 339 32.43 -21.18 -36.84
CA LYS A 339 33.84 -21.49 -36.51
C LYS A 339 34.36 -22.76 -37.18
N GLU A 340 33.49 -23.47 -37.89
CA GLU A 340 33.78 -24.73 -38.59
C GLU A 340 34.47 -25.77 -37.69
N ARG A 341 33.93 -25.99 -36.49
CA ARG A 341 34.50 -26.93 -35.50
C ARG A 341 33.43 -27.66 -34.69
N TYR A 342 33.77 -28.83 -34.17
CA TYR A 342 32.92 -29.56 -33.22
C TYR A 342 32.80 -28.81 -31.89
N ILE A 343 31.58 -28.73 -31.37
CA ILE A 343 31.25 -28.26 -30.03
C ILE A 343 31.23 -29.47 -29.08
N ASP A 344 30.52 -30.53 -29.47
CA ASP A 344 30.38 -31.77 -28.71
C ASP A 344 30.34 -32.97 -29.66
N ILE A 345 30.93 -34.10 -29.25
CA ILE A 345 30.74 -35.39 -29.92
C ILE A 345 30.28 -36.42 -28.89
N THR A 346 29.23 -37.18 -29.23
CA THR A 346 28.76 -38.29 -28.41
C THR A 346 29.19 -39.61 -29.04
N LEU A 347 29.93 -40.40 -28.26
CA LEU A 347 30.41 -41.72 -28.63
C LEU A 347 29.58 -42.78 -27.89
N GLY A 348 29.03 -43.74 -28.63
CA GLY A 348 28.23 -44.83 -28.08
C GLY A 348 28.62 -46.19 -28.66
N ASN A 349 28.42 -47.23 -27.85
CA ASN A 349 28.47 -48.61 -28.30
C ASN A 349 27.04 -49.18 -28.28
N PHE A 350 26.26 -48.91 -29.33
CA PHE A 350 24.89 -49.40 -29.47
C PHE A 350 24.86 -50.68 -30.32
N LYS A 351 24.24 -51.74 -29.78
CA LYS A 351 23.64 -52.81 -30.57
C LYS A 351 22.15 -52.81 -30.26
N ASP A 352 21.33 -52.46 -31.25
CA ASP A 352 19.87 -52.39 -31.14
C ASP A 352 19.30 -53.77 -30.78
N SER A 353 18.77 -53.90 -29.57
CA SER A 353 17.90 -55.01 -29.20
C SER A 353 17.03 -54.65 -27.99
N PHE A 354 15.81 -54.23 -28.30
CA PHE A 354 14.59 -54.64 -27.60
C PHE A 354 14.51 -54.44 -26.06
N THR A 355 14.65 -53.20 -25.58
CA THR A 355 13.92 -52.69 -24.38
C THR A 355 13.74 -51.15 -24.39
N SER A 356 13.76 -50.50 -25.56
CA SER A 356 13.71 -49.04 -25.69
C SER A 356 12.30 -48.45 -25.72
N LYS A 357 11.33 -49.04 -24.99
CA LYS A 357 10.08 -48.35 -24.63
C LYS A 357 10.19 -47.70 -23.25
N THR A 358 10.86 -48.32 -22.28
CA THR A 358 11.00 -47.74 -20.93
C THR A 358 11.98 -46.56 -20.93
N ASN A 359 13.17 -46.69 -21.52
CA ASN A 359 14.12 -45.56 -21.57
C ASN A 359 13.69 -44.40 -22.49
N LYS A 360 12.85 -44.66 -23.52
CA LYS A 360 12.24 -43.57 -24.31
C LYS A 360 11.07 -42.95 -23.56
N ILE A 361 10.28 -43.73 -22.81
CA ILE A 361 9.22 -43.18 -21.95
C ILE A 361 9.84 -42.40 -20.80
N ASP A 362 10.91 -42.88 -20.16
CA ASP A 362 11.62 -42.17 -19.09
C ASP A 362 12.31 -40.92 -19.65
N LYS A 363 12.94 -40.97 -20.82
CA LYS A 363 13.46 -39.75 -21.47
C LYS A 363 12.37 -38.78 -21.91
N ILE A 364 11.25 -39.26 -22.45
CA ILE A 364 10.10 -38.43 -22.79
C ILE A 364 9.46 -37.88 -21.50
N GLN A 365 9.45 -38.63 -20.42
CA GLN A 365 8.88 -38.25 -19.14
C GLN A 365 9.80 -37.26 -18.42
N ASP A 366 11.12 -37.39 -18.54
CA ASP A 366 12.14 -36.44 -18.09
C ASP A 366 12.14 -35.17 -18.95
N GLU A 367 12.01 -35.28 -20.27
CA GLU A 367 11.84 -34.12 -21.17
C GLU A 367 10.51 -33.41 -20.89
N VAL A 368 9.43 -34.15 -20.66
CA VAL A 368 8.13 -33.59 -20.26
C VAL A 368 8.20 -33.00 -18.85
N LEU A 369 8.92 -33.60 -17.90
CA LEU A 369 9.16 -33.03 -16.57
C LEU A 369 9.98 -31.76 -16.66
N ASN A 370 11.03 -31.73 -17.49
CA ASN A 370 11.87 -30.57 -17.71
C ASN A 370 11.08 -29.45 -18.40
N ILE A 371 10.31 -29.76 -19.45
CA ILE A 371 9.41 -28.79 -20.10
C ILE A 371 8.38 -28.26 -19.10
N THR A 372 7.80 -29.13 -18.25
CA THR A 372 6.83 -28.70 -17.23
C THR A 372 7.50 -27.83 -16.17
N THR A 373 8.74 -28.14 -15.80
CA THR A 373 9.54 -27.36 -14.86
C THR A 373 9.91 -25.99 -15.45
N ASP A 374 10.36 -25.95 -16.71
CA ASP A 374 10.68 -24.71 -17.42
C ASP A 374 9.44 -23.83 -17.63
N ILE A 375 8.28 -24.44 -17.92
CA ILE A 375 6.99 -23.74 -17.99
C ILE A 375 6.63 -23.16 -16.62
N ASN A 376 6.78 -23.93 -15.54
CA ASN A 376 6.48 -23.46 -14.19
C ASN A 376 7.44 -22.36 -13.72
N VAL A 377 8.73 -22.45 -14.07
CA VAL A 377 9.72 -21.40 -13.81
C VAL A 377 9.38 -20.15 -14.61
N GLY A 378 9.05 -20.29 -15.89
CA GLY A 378 8.62 -19.18 -16.76
C GLY A 378 7.34 -18.51 -16.27
N LEU A 379 6.35 -19.29 -15.80
CA LEU A 379 5.13 -18.79 -15.16
C LEU A 379 5.44 -18.08 -13.84
N SER A 380 6.31 -18.65 -13.00
CA SER A 380 6.73 -18.03 -11.73
C SER A 380 7.44 -16.70 -11.96
N ASP A 381 8.33 -16.60 -12.95
CA ASP A 381 9.01 -15.36 -13.28
C ASP A 381 8.07 -14.34 -13.92
N ALA A 382 7.09 -14.78 -14.72
CA ALA A 382 6.03 -13.91 -15.21
C ALA A 382 5.18 -13.36 -14.05
N ASP A 383 4.87 -14.18 -13.05
CA ASP A 383 4.08 -13.79 -11.88
C ASP A 383 4.87 -12.81 -10.98
N LYS A 384 6.17 -13.04 -10.78
CA LYS A 384 7.06 -12.07 -10.11
C LYS A 384 7.10 -10.74 -10.85
N ARG A 385 7.24 -10.75 -12.18
CA ARG A 385 7.21 -9.53 -12.99
C ARG A 385 5.88 -8.81 -12.90
N LEU A 386 4.77 -9.55 -12.88
CA LEU A 386 3.43 -9.00 -12.71
C LEU A 386 3.27 -8.34 -11.34
N ASN A 387 3.76 -8.97 -10.28
CA ASN A 387 3.75 -8.41 -8.93
C ASN A 387 4.64 -7.16 -8.83
N GLN A 388 5.85 -7.18 -9.41
CA GLN A 388 6.70 -5.99 -9.48
C GLN A 388 6.03 -4.82 -10.24
N LEU A 389 5.33 -5.11 -11.34
CA LEU A 389 4.57 -4.10 -12.08
C LEU A 389 3.40 -3.57 -11.25
N LYS A 390 2.72 -4.43 -10.48
CA LYS A 390 1.65 -4.05 -9.57
C LYS A 390 2.18 -3.13 -8.46
N ASP A 391 3.29 -3.49 -7.83
CA ASP A 391 3.93 -2.68 -6.78
C ASP A 391 4.41 -1.32 -7.32
N GLY A 392 4.96 -1.31 -8.54
CA GLY A 392 5.34 -0.08 -9.23
C GLY A 392 4.14 0.82 -9.55
N LEU A 393 3.00 0.22 -9.93
CA LEU A 393 1.76 0.95 -10.17
C LEU A 393 1.17 1.52 -8.87
N ASP A 394 1.17 0.73 -7.80
CA ASP A 394 0.68 1.16 -6.48
C ASP A 394 1.55 2.30 -5.91
N THR A 395 2.87 2.22 -6.08
CA THR A 395 3.81 3.31 -5.75
C THR A 395 3.50 4.57 -6.55
N THR A 396 3.24 4.43 -7.86
CA THR A 396 2.89 5.56 -8.73
C THR A 396 1.58 6.21 -8.31
N ASN A 397 0.56 5.42 -7.96
CA ASN A 397 -0.71 5.92 -7.44
C ASN A 397 -0.55 6.67 -6.11
N SER A 398 0.29 6.15 -5.21
CA SER A 398 0.59 6.84 -3.95
C SER A 398 1.26 8.20 -4.18
N ASN A 399 2.21 8.26 -5.10
CA ASN A 399 2.88 9.51 -5.48
C ASN A 399 1.90 10.52 -6.11
N LEU A 400 0.97 10.06 -6.95
CA LEU A 400 -0.09 10.90 -7.52
C LEU A 400 -1.03 11.44 -6.44
N ASN A 401 -1.45 10.60 -5.49
CA ASN A 401 -2.30 11.05 -4.38
C ASN A 401 -1.59 12.10 -3.51
N THR A 402 -0.31 11.90 -3.23
CA THR A 402 0.51 12.88 -2.50
C THR A 402 0.61 14.20 -3.27
N THR A 403 0.82 14.12 -4.59
CA THR A 403 0.88 15.30 -5.46
C THR A 403 -0.45 16.05 -5.49
N ASN A 404 -1.58 15.34 -5.57
CA ASN A 404 -2.91 15.93 -5.48
C ASN A 404 -3.15 16.62 -4.13
N GLY A 405 -2.77 15.98 -3.02
CA GLY A 405 -2.87 16.62 -1.69
C GLY A 405 -2.02 17.89 -1.57
N ASN A 406 -0.83 17.91 -2.17
CA ASN A 406 0.01 19.10 -2.24
C ASN A 406 -0.61 20.22 -3.11
N LEU A 407 -1.25 19.85 -4.22
CA LEU A 407 -2.00 20.79 -5.07
C LEU A 407 -3.20 21.38 -4.34
N ASP A 408 -3.97 20.56 -3.62
CA ASP A 408 -5.12 21.02 -2.83
C ASP A 408 -4.69 21.98 -1.72
N THR A 409 -3.57 21.68 -1.05
CA THR A 409 -2.97 22.58 -0.05
C THR A 409 -2.54 23.91 -0.69
N THR A 410 -1.97 23.85 -1.89
CA THR A 410 -1.55 25.05 -2.63
C THR A 410 -2.75 25.88 -3.06
N ASN A 411 -3.80 25.25 -3.56
CA ASN A 411 -5.06 25.91 -3.91
C ASN A 411 -5.71 26.57 -2.68
N GLY A 412 -5.68 25.90 -1.52
CA GLY A 412 -6.13 26.50 -0.25
C GLY A 412 -5.37 27.79 0.07
N LYS A 413 -4.03 27.76 0.00
CA LYS A 413 -3.20 28.96 0.21
C LYS A 413 -3.48 30.08 -0.79
N VAL A 414 -3.77 29.74 -2.05
CA VAL A 414 -4.13 30.73 -3.08
C VAL A 414 -5.48 31.38 -2.74
N ASN A 415 -6.47 30.60 -2.34
CA ASN A 415 -7.78 31.13 -1.93
C ASN A 415 -7.69 32.02 -0.68
N ASP A 416 -6.83 31.67 0.28
CA ASP A 416 -6.57 32.50 1.45
C ASP A 416 -5.94 33.84 1.04
N LEU A 417 -4.99 33.83 0.08
CA LEU A 417 -4.39 35.04 -0.45
C LEU A 417 -5.40 35.92 -1.19
N GLU A 418 -6.30 35.33 -1.98
CA GLU A 418 -7.38 36.06 -2.65
C GLU A 418 -8.31 36.73 -1.62
N THR A 419 -8.70 35.99 -0.57
CA THR A 419 -9.53 36.53 0.51
C THR A 419 -8.85 37.68 1.25
N ASN A 420 -7.56 37.53 1.58
CA ASN A 420 -6.78 38.58 2.23
C ASN A 420 -6.64 39.82 1.36
N LEU A 421 -6.51 39.64 0.04
CA LEU A 421 -6.45 40.75 -0.91
C LEU A 421 -7.79 41.49 -0.98
N ASP A 422 -8.91 40.78 -0.98
CA ASP A 422 -10.25 41.36 -0.95
C ASP A 422 -10.52 42.13 0.34
N GLU A 423 -10.13 41.58 1.49
CA GLU A 423 -10.18 42.30 2.76
C GLU A 423 -9.33 43.57 2.75
N THR A 424 -8.11 43.49 2.20
CA THR A 424 -7.22 44.65 2.06
C THR A 424 -7.86 45.72 1.17
N ASN A 425 -8.47 45.34 0.05
CA ASN A 425 -9.18 46.25 -0.84
C ASN A 425 -10.40 46.90 -0.16
N SER A 426 -11.16 46.13 0.62
CA SER A 426 -12.29 46.63 1.41
C SER A 426 -11.83 47.63 2.48
N ASN A 427 -10.74 47.33 3.18
CA ASN A 427 -10.12 48.22 4.16
C ASN A 427 -9.62 49.52 3.52
N LEU A 428 -9.02 49.44 2.33
CA LEU A 428 -8.57 50.61 1.58
C LEU A 428 -9.76 51.49 1.15
N ASN A 429 -10.84 50.88 0.66
CA ASN A 429 -12.07 51.59 0.30
C ASN A 429 -12.70 52.28 1.51
N THR A 430 -12.73 51.59 2.66
CA THR A 430 -13.20 52.17 3.93
C THR A 430 -12.31 53.34 4.36
N THR A 431 -11.00 53.19 4.21
CA THR A 431 -10.03 54.24 4.55
C THR A 431 -10.22 55.46 3.65
N ASN A 432 -10.37 55.25 2.34
CA ASN A 432 -10.68 56.32 1.39
C ASN A 432 -12.01 57.00 1.73
N GLY A 433 -13.04 56.25 2.13
CA GLY A 433 -14.30 56.80 2.63
C GLY A 433 -14.09 57.70 3.84
N LYS A 434 -13.33 57.23 4.84
CA LYS A 434 -12.97 58.03 6.02
C LYS A 434 -12.16 59.28 5.68
N VAL A 435 -11.26 59.19 4.70
CA VAL A 435 -10.50 60.36 4.22
C VAL A 435 -11.43 61.37 3.57
N ASN A 436 -12.36 60.94 2.72
CA ASN A 436 -13.36 61.83 2.12
C ASN A 436 -14.28 62.47 3.18
N ASP A 437 -14.69 61.70 4.20
CA ASP A 437 -15.46 62.22 5.34
C ASP A 437 -14.66 63.25 6.14
N LEU A 438 -13.37 63.02 6.34
CA LEU A 438 -12.46 63.98 6.98
C LEU A 438 -12.28 65.23 6.15
N GLU A 439 -12.11 65.12 4.83
CA GLU A 439 -12.03 66.26 3.92
C GLU A 439 -13.32 67.09 3.95
N THR A 440 -14.47 66.43 3.92
CA THR A 440 -15.79 67.07 4.03
C THR A 440 -15.98 67.72 5.39
N GLY A 441 -15.59 67.03 6.46
CA GLY A 441 -15.65 67.52 7.83
C GLY A 441 -14.73 68.72 8.05
N LEU A 442 -13.55 68.72 7.44
CA LEU A 442 -12.62 69.85 7.46
C LEU A 442 -13.17 71.03 6.66
N GLY A 443 -13.77 70.80 5.49
CA GLY A 443 -14.48 71.84 4.73
C GLY A 443 -15.60 72.47 5.55
N THR A 444 -16.44 71.64 6.18
CA THR A 444 -17.52 72.11 7.06
C THR A 444 -16.98 72.85 8.29
N ALA A 445 -15.87 72.38 8.87
CA ALA A 445 -15.23 73.05 10.00
C ALA A 445 -14.68 74.41 9.59
N ASN A 446 -14.07 74.52 8.40
CA ASN A 446 -13.62 75.80 7.85
C ASN A 446 -14.80 76.74 7.60
N ASP A 447 -15.89 76.28 6.97
CA ASP A 447 -17.10 77.09 6.76
C ASP A 447 -17.69 77.58 8.09
N ARG A 448 -17.64 76.74 9.13
CA ARG A 448 -18.06 77.11 10.49
C ARG A 448 -17.10 78.07 11.15
N ILE A 449 -15.80 77.95 10.93
CA ILE A 449 -14.79 78.88 11.43
C ILE A 449 -15.02 80.24 10.77
N ASP A 450 -15.18 80.28 9.45
CA ASP A 450 -15.51 81.50 8.70
C ASP A 450 -16.83 82.12 9.21
N GLY A 451 -17.84 81.27 9.45
CA GLY A 451 -19.12 81.69 10.02
C GLY A 451 -19.00 82.20 11.46
N VAL A 452 -18.19 81.56 12.30
CA VAL A 452 -17.92 81.99 13.69
C VAL A 452 -17.06 83.24 13.71
N GLU A 453 -16.07 83.39 12.83
CA GLU A 453 -15.31 84.64 12.66
C GLU A 453 -16.26 85.79 12.27
N GLY A 454 -17.20 85.54 11.35
CA GLY A 454 -18.28 86.48 11.04
C GLY A 454 -19.20 86.77 12.22
N GLN A 455 -19.65 85.74 12.94
CA GLN A 455 -20.52 85.89 14.12
C GLN A 455 -19.81 86.56 15.30
N ILE A 456 -18.52 86.33 15.52
CA ILE A 456 -17.72 87.01 16.54
C ILE A 456 -17.58 88.50 16.20
N GLN A 457 -17.48 88.83 14.92
CA GLN A 457 -17.53 90.23 14.47
C GLN A 457 -18.94 90.85 14.67
N ASP A 458 -20.01 90.05 14.63
CA ASP A 458 -21.41 90.51 14.74
C ASP A 458 -22.09 90.36 16.12
N LEU A 459 -21.55 89.54 17.04
CA LEU A 459 -22.24 89.12 18.27
C LEU A 459 -22.43 90.23 19.31
N GLY A 460 -21.69 91.33 19.22
CA GLY A 460 -21.68 92.33 20.30
C GLY A 460 -21.42 91.70 21.69
N PRO A 461 -21.62 92.43 22.80
CA PRO A 461 -21.32 91.90 24.13
C PRO A 461 -22.27 90.77 24.60
N ASN A 462 -21.70 89.70 25.18
CA ASN A 462 -22.33 88.49 25.78
C ASN A 462 -23.53 88.80 26.72
N ILE A 463 -24.53 87.91 26.86
CA ILE A 463 -25.62 87.99 27.86
C ILE A 463 -25.13 88.31 29.30
N LEU A 464 -23.95 87.82 29.68
CA LEU A 464 -23.30 88.18 30.96
C LEU A 464 -22.83 89.64 30.97
N GLU A 465 -22.28 90.10 29.85
CA GLU A 465 -21.84 91.49 29.67
C GLU A 465 -23.05 92.44 29.51
N GLN A 466 -24.13 92.01 28.86
CA GLN A 466 -25.42 92.71 28.85
C GLN A 466 -26.08 92.73 30.22
N ALA A 467 -25.98 91.65 31.03
CA ALA A 467 -26.47 91.64 32.40
C ALA A 467 -25.63 92.55 33.32
N ARG A 468 -24.29 92.55 33.15
CA ARG A 468 -23.38 93.48 33.83
C ARG A 468 -23.67 94.92 33.40
N GLN A 469 -23.85 95.16 32.11
CA GLN A 469 -24.15 96.48 31.56
C GLN A 469 -25.52 96.96 32.04
N ASN A 470 -26.57 96.14 31.96
CA ASN A 470 -27.89 96.47 32.47
C ASN A 470 -27.88 96.70 34.00
N ALA A 471 -27.17 95.88 34.78
CA ALA A 471 -27.01 96.13 36.21
C ALA A 471 -26.24 97.44 36.48
N THR A 472 -25.19 97.71 35.70
CA THR A 472 -24.39 98.94 35.78
C THR A 472 -25.21 100.17 35.40
N ASP A 473 -26.01 100.11 34.34
CA ASP A 473 -26.90 101.17 33.86
C ASP A 473 -28.07 101.40 34.84
N LEU A 474 -28.65 100.34 35.38
CA LEU A 474 -29.72 100.42 36.40
C LEU A 474 -29.19 101.08 37.69
N ILE A 475 -27.98 100.73 38.12
CA ILE A 475 -27.34 101.34 39.29
C ILE A 475 -26.98 102.82 38.98
N ASN A 476 -26.41 103.11 37.82
CA ASN A 476 -26.02 104.47 37.41
C ASN A 476 -27.20 105.37 37.04
N SER A 477 -28.41 104.85 36.84
CA SER A 477 -29.63 105.65 36.66
C SER A 477 -30.34 105.98 37.98
N GLY A 478 -29.89 105.42 39.11
CA GLY A 478 -30.47 105.64 40.44
C GLY A 478 -30.07 106.95 41.14
N PHE A 479 -29.29 107.82 40.48
CA PHE A 479 -28.88 109.10 41.06
C PHE A 479 -30.09 110.05 41.22
N GLY A 480 -30.29 110.59 42.44
CA GLY A 480 -31.47 111.38 42.82
C GLY A 480 -32.39 110.72 43.86
N SER A 481 -32.01 109.53 44.34
CA SER A 481 -32.68 108.83 45.44
C SER A 481 -32.54 109.57 46.79
N TYR A 482 -33.50 109.38 47.69
CA TYR A 482 -33.48 109.96 49.03
C TYR A 482 -32.98 108.93 50.04
N VAL A 483 -31.84 109.22 50.68
CA VAL A 483 -31.27 108.36 51.70
C VAL A 483 -31.62 108.92 53.08
N ARG A 484 -32.22 108.08 53.91
CA ARG A 484 -32.49 108.40 55.32
C ARG A 484 -31.81 107.40 56.22
N VAL A 485 -30.98 107.90 57.12
CA VAL A 485 -30.24 107.10 58.09
C VAL A 485 -30.88 107.27 59.45
N TYR A 486 -31.26 106.14 60.04
CA TYR A 486 -31.69 106.04 61.43
C TYR A 486 -30.66 105.24 62.23
N PRO A 487 -30.68 105.31 63.57
CA PRO A 487 -29.84 104.46 64.41
C PRO A 487 -30.04 102.95 64.15
N ASP A 488 -31.23 102.53 63.71
CA ASP A 488 -31.63 101.12 63.57
C ASP A 488 -31.79 100.64 62.10
N ARG A 489 -31.89 101.56 61.13
CA ARG A 489 -32.07 101.21 59.71
C ARG A 489 -31.59 102.29 58.74
N ILE A 490 -31.34 101.90 57.49
CA ILE A 490 -31.12 102.79 56.36
C ILE A 490 -32.23 102.56 55.34
N LEU A 491 -32.81 103.65 54.84
CA LEU A 491 -33.80 103.64 53.77
C LEU A 491 -33.26 104.40 52.56
N ILE A 492 -33.33 103.79 51.38
CA ILE A 492 -33.07 104.42 50.09
C ILE A 492 -34.40 104.40 49.32
N MET A 493 -34.97 105.56 49.07
CA MET A 493 -36.36 105.72 48.61
C MET A 493 -36.46 106.57 47.34
N ASP A 494 -37.51 106.32 46.55
CA ASP A 494 -37.87 107.10 45.37
C ASP A 494 -38.47 108.48 45.70
N THR A 495 -38.95 108.71 46.93
CA THR A 495 -39.43 110.02 47.41
C THR A 495 -38.88 110.35 48.79
N ASN A 496 -38.86 111.63 49.17
CA ASN A 496 -38.37 112.10 50.49
C ASN A 496 -39.34 111.78 51.65
N ASN A 497 -40.44 111.05 51.41
CA ASN A 497 -41.44 110.73 52.42
C ASN A 497 -41.73 109.22 52.46
N GLU A 498 -41.51 108.61 53.62
CA GLU A 498 -41.69 107.17 53.86
C GLU A 498 -43.12 106.68 53.58
N MET A 499 -44.14 107.53 53.77
CA MET A 499 -45.54 107.16 53.51
C MET A 499 -45.89 107.11 52.02
N THR A 500 -45.13 107.82 51.17
CA THR A 500 -45.39 107.88 49.72
C THR A 500 -44.39 107.08 48.91
N ALA A 501 -43.30 106.64 49.53
CA ALA A 501 -42.27 105.85 48.87
C ALA A 501 -42.82 104.47 48.48
N LYS A 502 -42.55 104.04 47.25
CA LYS A 502 -42.96 102.73 46.72
C LYS A 502 -41.76 101.84 46.44
N LYS A 503 -40.73 102.40 45.82
CA LYS A 503 -39.47 101.69 45.55
C LYS A 503 -38.49 101.97 46.67
N VAL A 504 -38.30 100.98 47.55
CA VAL A 504 -37.50 101.16 48.76
C VAL A 504 -36.48 100.04 48.88
N TRP A 505 -35.21 100.41 49.02
CA TRP A 505 -34.21 99.53 49.62
C TRP A 505 -34.14 99.84 51.11
N GLN A 506 -34.33 98.82 51.95
CA GLN A 506 -34.22 98.92 53.40
C GLN A 506 -33.14 97.98 53.93
N TRP A 507 -32.28 98.51 54.80
CA TRP A 507 -31.15 97.79 55.38
C TRP A 507 -31.17 97.96 56.91
N ASN A 508 -31.08 96.88 57.67
CA ASN A 508 -30.94 96.90 59.13
C ASN A 508 -30.18 95.66 59.62
N VAL A 509 -30.03 95.51 60.95
CA VAL A 509 -29.32 94.36 61.55
C VAL A 509 -29.91 92.99 61.18
N ASN A 510 -31.16 92.94 60.70
CA ASN A 510 -31.82 91.71 60.32
C ASN A 510 -31.70 91.39 58.82
N GLY A 511 -31.21 92.30 57.97
CA GLY A 511 -31.02 92.06 56.55
C GLY A 511 -31.11 93.30 55.67
N LEU A 512 -31.04 93.07 54.35
CA LEU A 512 -31.30 94.08 53.32
C LEU A 512 -32.33 93.55 52.31
N GLY A 513 -33.20 94.41 51.82
CA GLY A 513 -34.20 94.00 50.84
C GLY A 513 -34.76 95.15 50.02
N TYR A 514 -35.28 94.78 48.85
CA TYR A 514 -35.99 95.67 47.95
C TYR A 514 -37.49 95.39 48.01
N SER A 515 -38.27 96.46 48.20
CA SER A 515 -39.72 96.44 48.06
C SER A 515 -40.17 97.41 46.99
N SER A 516 -41.14 96.98 46.18
CA SER A 516 -41.85 97.81 45.20
C SER A 516 -43.18 98.36 45.74
N THR A 517 -43.53 98.05 47.00
CA THR A 517 -44.80 98.42 47.65
C THR A 517 -44.63 99.39 48.82
N GLY A 518 -43.40 99.76 49.17
CA GLY A 518 -43.07 100.75 50.21
C GLY A 518 -42.23 100.19 51.37
N VAL A 519 -42.02 101.00 52.40
CA VAL A 519 -41.04 100.74 53.48
C VAL A 519 -41.30 99.43 54.23
N ASN A 520 -42.57 99.06 54.45
CA ASN A 520 -42.95 97.90 55.27
C ASN A 520 -42.99 96.56 54.48
N GLY A 521 -42.59 96.55 53.20
CA GLY A 521 -42.62 95.36 52.37
C GLY A 521 -44.00 95.06 51.73
N PRO A 522 -44.21 93.83 51.21
CA PRO A 522 -43.28 92.69 51.20
C PRO A 522 -41.99 92.99 50.41
N TYR A 523 -40.91 92.31 50.79
CA TYR A 523 -39.62 92.39 50.09
C TYR A 523 -39.53 91.19 49.13
N GLY A 524 -39.64 91.46 47.82
CA GLY A 524 -39.55 90.41 46.80
C GLY A 524 -38.13 89.91 46.55
N VAL A 525 -37.13 90.72 46.93
CA VAL A 525 -35.71 90.32 46.96
C VAL A 525 -35.12 90.72 48.30
N ALA A 526 -34.56 89.78 49.05
CA ALA A 526 -33.97 90.05 50.35
C ALA A 526 -32.82 89.11 50.69
N ILE A 527 -31.86 89.61 51.47
CA ILE A 527 -30.81 88.83 52.14
C ILE A 527 -31.01 89.06 53.64
N THR A 528 -31.30 87.99 54.38
CA THR A 528 -31.67 88.06 55.80
C THR A 528 -30.57 87.47 56.70
N LYS A 529 -30.55 87.89 57.97
CA LYS A 529 -29.50 87.52 58.95
C LYS A 529 -29.42 86.03 59.28
N ASP A 530 -30.46 85.28 58.96
CA ASP A 530 -30.52 83.82 59.09
C ASP A 530 -29.84 83.09 57.93
N GLY A 531 -29.30 83.83 56.95
CA GLY A 531 -28.57 83.31 55.80
C GLY A 531 -29.43 83.04 54.57
N SER A 532 -30.72 83.37 54.61
CA SER A 532 -31.63 83.16 53.47
C SER A 532 -31.50 84.25 52.41
N ILE A 533 -31.57 83.85 51.14
CA ILE A 533 -31.77 84.75 50.00
C ILE A 533 -33.16 84.48 49.45
N VAL A 534 -34.04 85.47 49.52
CA VAL A 534 -35.36 85.45 48.89
C VAL A 534 -35.22 86.08 47.51
N ALA A 535 -35.52 85.32 46.45
CA ALA A 535 -35.53 85.81 45.07
C ALA A 535 -36.35 84.86 44.16
N ASP A 536 -37.09 85.42 43.20
CA ASP A 536 -37.81 84.62 42.19
C ASP A 536 -36.87 84.06 41.10
N PHE A 537 -35.79 84.78 40.80
CA PHE A 537 -34.79 84.39 39.81
C PHE A 537 -33.37 84.73 40.30
N ILE A 538 -32.48 83.74 40.24
CA ILE A 538 -31.04 83.94 40.48
C ILE A 538 -30.33 83.75 39.15
N LYS A 539 -29.99 84.86 38.49
CA LYS A 539 -29.14 84.85 37.29
C LYS A 539 -27.68 84.86 37.72
N THR A 540 -26.99 83.74 37.53
CA THR A 540 -25.55 83.60 37.81
C THR A 540 -24.83 82.98 36.62
N GLY A 541 -23.55 83.30 36.44
CA GLY A 541 -22.70 82.67 35.43
C GLY A 541 -22.25 81.27 35.87
N THR A 542 -21.75 81.16 37.11
CA THR A 542 -21.36 79.89 37.73
C THR A 542 -21.86 79.90 39.17
N LEU A 543 -22.57 78.84 39.58
CA LEU A 543 -22.95 78.62 40.96
C LEU A 543 -22.00 77.60 41.57
N ASP A 544 -21.04 78.06 42.36
CA ASP A 544 -20.18 77.18 43.17
C ASP A 544 -20.86 76.96 44.53
N ALA A 545 -21.37 75.75 44.76
CA ALA A 545 -22.10 75.39 45.97
C ALA A 545 -21.78 73.95 46.39
N GLY A 546 -21.56 73.74 47.70
CA GLY A 546 -21.32 72.42 48.26
C GLY A 546 -22.52 71.45 48.16
N MET A 547 -23.75 71.97 48.04
CA MET A 547 -24.93 71.19 47.66
C MET A 547 -26.01 72.11 47.07
N VAL A 548 -26.60 71.72 45.94
CA VAL A 548 -27.81 72.35 45.40
C VAL A 548 -28.97 71.38 45.57
N ARG A 549 -29.98 71.75 46.35
CA ARG A 549 -31.20 70.97 46.53
C ARG A 549 -32.41 71.73 46.00
N THR A 550 -33.05 71.20 44.97
CA THR A 550 -34.28 71.77 44.40
C THR A 550 -35.45 70.86 44.71
N GLY A 551 -36.51 71.40 45.30
CA GLY A 551 -37.80 70.72 45.45
C GLY A 551 -38.68 71.02 44.23
N PHE A 552 -39.33 70.01 43.68
CA PHE A 552 -40.23 70.19 42.52
C PHE A 552 -41.71 70.14 42.88
N ASN A 553 -42.05 69.82 44.14
CA ASN A 553 -43.42 69.82 44.66
C ASN A 553 -43.45 69.84 46.20
N GLU A 554 -44.64 70.08 46.78
CA GLU A 554 -44.90 70.05 48.22
C GLU A 554 -44.77 68.64 48.86
N TYR A 555 -44.64 67.61 48.02
CA TYR A 555 -44.59 66.21 48.44
C TYR A 555 -43.17 65.73 48.81
N GLY A 556 -42.18 66.62 48.86
CA GLY A 556 -40.82 66.26 49.30
C GLY A 556 -39.96 65.57 48.23
N ASN A 557 -40.36 65.65 46.95
CA ASN A 557 -39.53 65.20 45.83
C ASN A 557 -38.42 66.23 45.56
N THR A 558 -37.17 65.80 45.62
CA THR A 558 -36.03 66.70 45.46
C THR A 558 -34.94 66.13 44.55
N ILE A 559 -34.31 66.99 43.75
CA ILE A 559 -33.02 66.71 43.12
C ILE A 559 -31.94 67.35 43.98
N LYS A 560 -30.92 66.57 44.33
CA LYS A 560 -29.74 67.02 45.07
C LYS A 560 -28.52 66.89 44.17
N MET A 561 -27.82 67.98 43.94
CA MET A 561 -26.50 68.02 43.34
C MET A 561 -25.49 68.15 44.49
N MET A 562 -24.58 67.21 44.61
CA MET A 562 -23.53 67.16 45.63
C MET A 562 -22.18 66.86 44.93
N PRO A 563 -21.03 67.12 45.58
CA PRO A 563 -19.73 66.70 45.07
C PRO A 563 -19.68 65.20 44.72
N GLU A 564 -20.43 64.41 45.47
CA GLU A 564 -20.54 62.96 45.33
C GLU A 564 -21.36 62.52 44.10
N GLY A 565 -22.21 63.40 43.54
CA GLY A 565 -23.10 63.09 42.43
C GLY A 565 -24.46 63.80 42.42
N LEU A 566 -25.31 63.40 41.47
CA LEU A 566 -26.68 63.88 41.30
C LEU A 566 -27.68 62.83 41.82
N GLN A 567 -28.50 63.17 42.80
CA GLN A 567 -29.48 62.27 43.40
C GLN A 567 -30.92 62.75 43.20
N SER A 568 -31.80 61.85 42.78
CA SER A 568 -33.25 62.03 42.82
C SER A 568 -33.83 61.33 44.05
N GLN A 569 -34.58 62.07 44.86
CA GLN A 569 -35.24 61.58 46.07
C GLN A 569 -36.75 61.79 45.98
N VAL A 570 -37.52 60.76 46.37
CA VAL A 570 -38.98 60.79 46.48
C VAL A 570 -39.32 60.52 47.94
N ASN A 571 -40.06 61.43 48.60
CA ASN A 571 -40.36 61.39 50.03
C ASN A 571 -39.10 61.17 50.92
N GLY A 572 -37.97 61.76 50.54
CA GLY A 572 -36.68 61.60 51.24
C GLY A 572 -35.95 60.27 50.99
N VAL A 573 -36.55 59.33 50.25
CA VAL A 573 -35.94 58.06 49.86
C VAL A 573 -35.19 58.23 48.54
N LYS A 574 -33.94 57.76 48.46
CA LYS A 574 -33.13 57.76 47.23
C LYS A 574 -33.74 56.82 46.20
N ARG A 575 -33.99 57.30 44.97
CA ARG A 575 -34.54 56.50 43.86
C ARG A 575 -33.56 56.34 42.71
N MET A 576 -32.84 57.40 42.38
CA MET A 576 -31.80 57.39 41.36
C MET A 576 -30.60 58.21 41.84
N GLU A 577 -29.40 57.80 41.43
CA GLU A 577 -28.16 58.52 41.70
C GLU A 577 -27.20 58.37 40.52
N LEU A 578 -26.73 59.48 39.96
CA LEU A 578 -25.53 59.50 39.14
C LEU A 578 -24.35 59.77 40.07
N ASN A 579 -23.52 58.77 40.34
CA ASN A 579 -22.38 58.90 41.25
C ASN A 579 -21.16 59.56 40.57
N ASN A 580 -20.14 59.86 41.37
CA ASN A 580 -18.85 60.42 40.91
C ASN A 580 -18.02 59.49 40.00
N LEU A 581 -18.43 58.23 39.81
CA LEU A 581 -17.84 57.29 38.83
C LEU A 581 -18.58 57.31 37.49
N GLY A 582 -19.65 58.11 37.34
CA GLY A 582 -20.46 58.18 36.13
C GLY A 582 -21.45 57.02 35.97
N GLN A 583 -21.84 56.37 37.07
CA GLN A 583 -22.81 55.28 37.05
C GLN A 583 -24.19 55.80 37.49
N LEU A 584 -25.21 55.47 36.70
CA LEU A 584 -26.61 55.63 37.08
C LEU A 584 -27.05 54.44 37.94
N MET A 585 -27.28 54.70 39.21
CA MET A 585 -27.71 53.74 40.22
C MET A 585 -29.22 53.83 40.41
N ILE A 586 -29.90 52.68 40.49
CA ILE A 586 -31.34 52.60 40.72
C ILE A 586 -31.61 51.89 42.05
N TYR A 587 -32.53 52.45 42.84
CA TYR A 587 -32.89 51.97 44.18
C TYR A 587 -34.38 51.66 44.28
N ASP A 588 -34.74 50.69 45.11
CA ASP A 588 -36.13 50.32 45.40
C ASP A 588 -36.78 51.24 46.45
N ALA A 589 -37.97 50.86 46.94
CA ALA A 589 -38.72 51.61 47.94
C ALA A 589 -38.05 51.68 49.31
N ASP A 590 -37.14 50.77 49.61
CA ASP A 590 -36.45 50.68 50.89
C ASP A 590 -35.01 51.26 50.81
N ALA A 591 -34.72 52.02 49.74
CA ALA A 591 -33.39 52.52 49.41
C ALA A 591 -32.33 51.41 49.21
N THR A 592 -32.75 50.19 48.86
CA THR A 592 -31.83 49.10 48.53
C THR A 592 -31.51 49.17 47.03
N ARG A 593 -30.22 49.00 46.70
CA ARG A 593 -29.76 49.05 45.31
C ARG A 593 -30.34 47.87 44.50
N ILE A 594 -30.97 48.19 43.38
CA ILE A 594 -31.43 47.20 42.40
C ILE A 594 -30.31 46.87 41.42
N GLY A 595 -29.63 47.89 40.90
CA GLY A 595 -28.61 47.73 39.86
C GLY A 595 -28.00 49.06 39.44
N SER A 596 -27.18 49.02 38.39
CA SER A 596 -26.56 50.21 37.82
C SER A 596 -26.30 50.10 36.33
N LEU A 597 -26.26 51.26 35.65
CA LEU A 597 -25.80 51.43 34.28
C LEU A 597 -24.64 52.43 34.28
N GLY A 598 -23.51 52.06 33.68
CA GLY A 598 -22.43 53.00 33.45
C GLY A 598 -21.06 52.34 33.36
N TYR A 599 -20.04 53.14 33.58
CA TYR A 599 -18.66 52.71 33.54
C TYR A 599 -18.35 51.67 34.62
N GLN A 600 -17.72 50.55 34.25
CA GLN A 600 -17.19 49.58 35.21
C GLN A 600 -15.95 48.88 34.65
N TYR A 601 -15.09 48.41 35.57
CA TYR A 601 -13.99 47.51 35.27
C TYR A 601 -14.48 46.08 35.15
N ARG A 602 -14.06 45.39 34.09
CA ARG A 602 -14.23 43.95 33.97
C ARG A 602 -13.09 43.26 34.73
N VAL A 603 -13.44 42.47 35.74
CA VAL A 603 -12.46 41.86 36.67
C VAL A 603 -11.53 40.85 35.97
N SER A 604 -11.98 40.21 34.89
CA SER A 604 -11.22 39.14 34.22
C SER A 604 -9.98 39.62 33.46
N ASP A 605 -10.01 40.83 32.91
CA ASP A 605 -8.96 41.36 32.02
C ASP A 605 -8.59 42.82 32.33
N ASN A 606 -9.17 43.38 33.39
CA ASN A 606 -9.01 44.78 33.79
C ASN A 606 -9.46 45.80 32.72
N SER A 607 -10.23 45.35 31.72
CA SER A 607 -10.76 46.21 30.68
C SER A 607 -11.85 47.14 31.21
N LYS A 608 -12.00 48.27 30.54
CA LYS A 608 -12.91 49.35 30.89
C LYS A 608 -14.08 49.34 29.91
N GLY A 609 -15.31 49.22 30.42
CA GLY A 609 -16.49 49.13 29.57
C GLY A 609 -17.72 49.81 30.16
N VAL A 610 -18.77 49.90 29.34
CA VAL A 610 -20.12 50.28 29.79
C VAL A 610 -20.86 48.99 30.12
N THR A 611 -21.44 48.93 31.32
CA THR A 611 -22.18 47.75 31.78
C THR A 611 -23.52 48.15 32.37
N MET A 612 -24.46 47.21 32.25
CA MET A 612 -25.70 47.18 33.01
C MET A 612 -25.62 45.96 33.94
N ASN A 613 -25.76 46.18 35.23
CA ASN A 613 -25.70 45.11 36.24
C ASN A 613 -26.88 45.19 37.20
N ILE A 614 -27.18 44.04 37.81
CA ILE A 614 -28.14 43.88 38.90
C ILE A 614 -27.41 43.43 40.16
N THR A 615 -27.94 43.81 41.32
CA THR A 615 -27.49 43.27 42.61
C THR A 615 -28.05 41.85 42.78
N PRO A 616 -27.31 40.92 43.41
CA PRO A 616 -27.81 39.56 43.63
C PRO A 616 -29.18 39.54 44.32
N GLY A 617 -30.03 38.59 43.92
CA GLY A 617 -31.41 38.53 44.42
C GLY A 617 -32.42 39.36 43.63
N ARG A 618 -32.00 40.09 42.59
CA ARG A 618 -32.84 40.98 41.77
C ARG A 618 -32.96 40.47 40.33
N TYR A 619 -33.68 41.22 39.49
CA TYR A 619 -33.85 40.96 38.07
C TYR A 619 -33.72 42.24 37.23
N LEU A 620 -33.42 42.08 35.93
CA LEU A 620 -33.46 43.11 34.90
C LEU A 620 -34.34 42.60 33.76
N SER A 621 -35.39 43.33 33.38
CA SER A 621 -36.29 42.91 32.31
C SER A 621 -36.59 44.00 31.28
N PHE A 622 -36.78 43.58 30.04
CA PHE A 622 -37.53 44.32 29.03
C PHE A 622 -38.97 43.80 29.06
N SER A 623 -39.85 44.58 29.68
CA SER A 623 -41.23 44.18 29.94
C SER A 623 -42.23 45.09 29.25
N VAL A 624 -43.40 44.54 28.91
CA VAL A 624 -44.55 45.31 28.45
C VAL A 624 -45.48 45.56 29.63
N TYR A 625 -45.92 46.80 29.81
CA TYR A 625 -46.91 47.11 30.83
C TYR A 625 -48.28 46.50 30.46
N ASN A 626 -48.86 45.74 31.39
CA ASN A 626 -50.18 45.16 31.24
C ASN A 626 -51.21 45.99 32.03
N PRO A 627 -52.06 46.79 31.35
CA PRO A 627 -53.01 47.68 32.03
C PRO A 627 -54.13 46.92 32.75
N THR A 628 -54.26 45.61 32.53
CA THR A 628 -55.29 44.77 33.17
C THR A 628 -54.84 44.28 34.54
N THR A 629 -53.54 43.97 34.68
CA THR A 629 -52.96 43.42 35.91
C THR A 629 -52.17 44.46 36.72
N ASP A 630 -51.88 45.63 36.13
CA ASP A 630 -50.97 46.65 36.70
C ASP A 630 -49.56 46.08 36.98
N LEU A 631 -49.17 45.08 36.19
CA LEU A 631 -47.88 44.42 36.25
C LEU A 631 -47.14 44.57 34.92
N HIS A 632 -45.83 44.39 34.98
CA HIS A 632 -44.97 44.43 33.80
C HIS A 632 -44.65 43.00 33.37
N ASP A 633 -45.25 42.55 32.26
CA ASP A 633 -45.03 41.23 31.69
C ASP A 633 -43.66 41.20 31.01
N PRO A 634 -42.67 40.44 31.52
CA PRO A 634 -41.35 40.38 30.91
C PRO A 634 -41.44 39.69 29.55
N ASN A 635 -40.80 40.27 28.54
CA ASN A 635 -40.54 39.61 27.26
C ASN A 635 -39.12 39.03 27.22
N PHE A 636 -38.18 39.72 27.87
CA PHE A 636 -36.80 39.29 28.09
C PHE A 636 -36.38 39.69 29.51
N GLU A 637 -35.68 38.81 30.22
CA GLU A 637 -35.33 39.01 31.63
C GLU A 637 -34.01 38.32 32.00
N ILE A 638 -33.25 38.92 32.92
CA ILE A 638 -32.07 38.37 33.57
C ILE A 638 -32.36 38.29 35.06
N VAL A 639 -32.27 37.10 35.66
CA VAL A 639 -32.63 36.83 37.07
C VAL A 639 -31.47 36.20 37.82
N ASP A 640 -31.06 36.81 38.94
CA ASP A 640 -30.03 36.26 39.86
C ASP A 640 -30.64 35.85 41.22
N THR A 641 -31.82 35.22 41.18
CA THR A 641 -32.52 34.69 42.35
C THR A 641 -33.23 33.38 42.03
N THR A 642 -33.40 32.53 43.03
CA THR A 642 -34.25 31.34 42.97
C THR A 642 -35.70 31.75 43.26
N THR A 643 -36.33 32.49 42.36
CA THR A 643 -37.77 32.76 42.44
C THR A 643 -38.55 31.70 41.66
N THR A 644 -39.84 31.98 41.40
CA THR A 644 -40.96 31.16 40.89
C THR A 644 -40.65 30.03 39.91
N TYR A 645 -39.52 30.08 39.21
CA TYR A 645 -39.13 29.15 38.14
C TYR A 645 -37.95 28.23 38.49
N GLY A 646 -37.40 28.34 39.70
CA GLY A 646 -36.44 27.37 40.26
C GLY A 646 -35.00 27.47 39.75
N THR A 647 -34.66 28.43 38.88
CA THR A 647 -33.32 28.56 38.30
C THR A 647 -32.90 30.03 38.12
N ARG A 648 -31.59 30.29 38.17
CA ARG A 648 -30.98 31.59 37.83
C ARG A 648 -30.62 31.59 36.34
N GLY A 649 -30.81 32.71 35.62
CA GLY A 649 -30.47 32.75 34.20
C GLY A 649 -31.09 33.90 33.39
N ILE A 650 -30.93 33.78 32.07
CA ILE A 650 -31.53 34.66 31.06
C ILE A 650 -32.79 33.97 30.52
N PHE A 651 -33.92 34.65 30.59
CA PHE A 651 -35.24 34.15 30.19
C PHE A 651 -35.81 35.00 29.06
N ALA A 652 -36.33 34.34 28.04
CA ALA A 652 -37.13 34.95 26.98
C ALA A 652 -38.53 34.34 27.06
N TRP A 653 -39.53 35.18 27.35
CA TRP A 653 -40.86 34.75 27.78
C TRP A 653 -41.92 34.76 26.67
N ARG A 654 -41.62 35.43 25.54
CA ARG A 654 -42.45 35.44 24.33
C ARG A 654 -41.58 35.12 23.13
N ASP A 655 -42.22 34.82 22.00
CA ASP A 655 -41.56 34.61 20.71
C ASP A 655 -40.61 35.78 20.44
N MET A 656 -39.30 35.55 20.63
CA MET A 656 -38.29 36.49 20.19
C MET A 656 -38.33 36.51 18.67
N TRP A 657 -39.04 37.48 18.09
CA TRP A 657 -38.94 37.78 16.66
C TRP A 657 -37.57 38.39 16.37
N MET A 658 -36.59 37.51 16.19
CA MET A 658 -35.31 37.84 15.63
C MET A 658 -35.51 38.05 14.13
N ASN A 659 -35.73 39.30 13.73
CA ASN A 659 -35.76 39.67 12.33
C ASN A 659 -34.35 39.43 11.77
N ALA A 660 -34.22 38.39 10.96
CA ALA A 660 -32.97 37.71 10.59
C ALA A 660 -32.37 36.77 11.66
N ARG A 661 -33.08 35.66 11.95
CA ARG A 661 -32.54 34.28 11.90
C ARG A 661 -31.26 33.92 12.70
N GLN A 662 -30.64 34.77 13.51
CA GLN A 662 -29.29 34.53 14.06
C GLN A 662 -29.22 34.74 15.57
N LEU A 663 -29.22 33.64 16.34
CA LEU A 663 -28.77 33.63 17.73
C LEU A 663 -27.25 33.39 17.76
N VAL A 664 -26.49 34.44 18.03
CA VAL A 664 -25.02 34.36 18.10
C VAL A 664 -24.60 34.10 19.55
N LEU A 665 -24.13 32.88 19.82
CA LEU A 665 -23.43 32.57 21.06
C LEU A 665 -21.95 32.86 20.79
N SER A 666 -21.41 33.89 21.45
CA SER A 666 -19.99 34.26 21.30
C SER A 666 -19.14 33.47 22.28
N ASP A 667 -18.15 32.77 21.74
CA ASP A 667 -17.04 32.21 22.52
C ASP A 667 -15.89 33.20 22.46
N ALA A 668 -15.29 33.52 23.61
CA ALA A 668 -14.22 34.51 23.75
C ALA A 668 -12.96 34.17 22.92
N ASN A 669 -12.77 32.90 22.53
CA ASN A 669 -11.59 32.42 21.82
C ASN A 669 -11.86 31.99 20.36
N LEU A 670 -13.13 31.83 19.95
CA LEU A 670 -13.49 31.23 18.65
C LEU A 670 -14.37 32.12 17.75
N GLY A 671 -14.71 33.34 18.17
CA GLY A 671 -15.48 34.30 17.37
C GLY A 671 -16.99 34.03 17.32
N ALA A 672 -17.72 34.89 16.60
CA ALA A 672 -19.18 34.88 16.51
C ALA A 672 -19.69 33.76 15.57
N LYS A 673 -20.24 32.66 16.12
CA LYS A 673 -20.92 31.63 15.33
C LYS A 673 -22.42 31.92 15.18
N LYS A 674 -22.94 31.86 13.95
CA LYS A 674 -24.33 32.21 13.58
C LYS A 674 -25.23 30.98 13.65
N ASN A 675 -26.15 30.93 14.62
CA ASN A 675 -27.10 29.82 14.77
C ASN A 675 -28.53 30.23 14.37
N TYR A 676 -29.19 29.39 13.57
CA TYR A 676 -30.57 29.52 13.06
C TYR A 676 -31.51 28.60 13.85
N ILE A 677 -32.72 29.05 14.20
CA ILE A 677 -33.77 28.17 14.76
C ILE A 677 -34.67 27.70 13.62
N GLN A 678 -34.78 26.39 13.40
CA GLN A 678 -35.60 25.78 12.35
C GLN A 678 -36.52 24.67 12.88
N GLU A 679 -37.78 24.70 12.48
CA GLU A 679 -38.76 23.65 12.77
C GLU A 679 -38.60 22.50 11.75
N LEU A 680 -38.32 21.28 12.23
CA LEU A 680 -38.08 20.09 11.41
C LEU A 680 -39.25 19.10 11.53
N LEU A 681 -39.77 18.68 10.37
CA LEU A 681 -40.81 17.64 10.25
C LEU A 681 -40.18 16.25 10.23
N PHE A 682 -40.63 15.38 11.13
CA PHE A 682 -40.20 13.99 11.18
C PHE A 682 -41.17 13.11 10.37
N THR A 683 -40.66 12.37 9.39
CA THR A 683 -41.48 11.49 8.54
C THR A 683 -42.11 10.37 9.37
N GLY A 684 -43.43 10.25 9.27
CA GLY A 684 -44.21 9.19 9.94
C GLY A 684 -44.84 9.57 11.29
N SER A 685 -44.69 10.80 11.78
CA SER A 685 -45.43 11.27 12.97
C SER A 685 -45.72 12.77 12.92
N ASN A 686 -46.89 13.20 13.40
CA ASN A 686 -47.29 14.62 13.51
C ASN A 686 -46.51 15.43 14.57
N THR A 687 -45.38 14.92 15.08
CA THR A 687 -44.55 15.64 16.05
C THR A 687 -43.56 16.54 15.32
N LYS A 688 -43.64 17.83 15.62
CA LYS A 688 -42.70 18.85 15.15
C LYS A 688 -41.52 18.95 16.12
N ARG A 689 -40.31 19.17 15.60
CA ARG A 689 -39.09 19.32 16.42
C ARG A 689 -38.45 20.68 16.19
N LEU A 690 -37.96 21.30 17.25
CA LEU A 690 -37.19 22.55 17.17
C LEU A 690 -35.69 22.21 17.09
N GLY A 691 -35.03 22.61 16.01
CA GLY A 691 -33.58 22.45 15.83
C GLY A 691 -32.88 23.80 15.83
N LEU A 692 -31.74 23.89 16.54
CA LEU A 692 -30.76 24.96 16.32
C LEU A 692 -29.79 24.47 15.26
N ILE A 693 -29.58 25.23 14.20
CA ILE A 693 -28.81 24.87 13.02
C ILE A 693 -27.82 26.00 12.78
N SER A 694 -26.52 25.76 12.88
CA SER A 694 -25.53 26.75 12.42
C SER A 694 -25.33 26.65 10.91
N ASP A 695 -24.62 27.63 10.35
CA ASP A 695 -24.07 27.56 8.99
C ASP A 695 -23.13 26.36 8.75
N THR A 696 -22.75 25.64 9.81
CA THR A 696 -21.87 24.45 9.74
C THR A 696 -22.55 23.12 10.06
N GLY A 697 -23.82 23.10 10.51
CA GLY A 697 -24.53 21.85 10.81
C GLY A 697 -25.70 21.99 11.80
N ILE A 698 -26.32 20.86 12.17
CA ILE A 698 -27.41 20.82 13.15
C ILE A 698 -26.80 20.79 14.55
N ASP A 699 -27.01 21.86 15.34
CA ASP A 699 -26.39 22.02 16.65
C ASP A 699 -27.15 21.37 17.82
N PHE A 700 -28.48 21.35 17.78
CA PHE A 700 -29.29 20.73 18.84
C PHE A 700 -30.59 20.14 18.31
N LEU A 701 -31.01 18.97 18.84
CA LEU A 701 -32.35 18.41 18.66
C LEU A 701 -32.91 17.95 20.01
N LEU A 702 -33.92 18.65 20.54
CA LEU A 702 -34.58 18.26 21.78
C LEU A 702 -35.65 17.20 21.48
N ARG A 703 -35.64 16.08 22.22
CA ARG A 703 -36.75 15.13 22.27
C ARG A 703 -37.43 15.25 23.62
N GLU A 704 -38.73 15.58 23.62
CA GLU A 704 -39.55 15.47 24.83
C GLU A 704 -39.81 13.99 25.14
N ASN A 705 -38.99 13.42 26.03
CA ASN A 705 -39.48 12.60 27.15
C ASN A 705 -38.32 12.16 28.06
N ASN A 706 -38.52 12.37 29.37
CA ASN A 706 -37.60 12.13 30.48
C ASN A 706 -37.08 10.68 30.54
N ALA A 707 -35.83 10.46 30.13
CA ALA A 707 -34.82 9.62 30.80
C ALA A 707 -33.54 9.55 29.94
N ASN A 708 -32.41 10.01 30.48
CA ASN A 708 -31.04 9.74 30.01
C ASN A 708 -30.76 9.92 28.49
N THR A 709 -31.14 11.06 27.92
CA THR A 709 -30.77 11.39 26.54
C THR A 709 -29.34 11.91 26.47
N ALA A 710 -28.41 11.08 26.00
CA ALA A 710 -27.10 11.54 25.53
C ALA A 710 -27.30 12.35 24.23
N TRP A 711 -26.79 13.58 24.19
CA TRP A 711 -26.83 14.44 23.01
C TRP A 711 -25.51 14.33 22.25
N ALA A 712 -25.60 14.27 20.93
CA ALA A 712 -24.47 14.18 20.01
C ALA A 712 -24.79 14.96 18.74
N GLY A 713 -23.94 15.92 18.39
CA GLY A 713 -24.02 16.69 17.15
C GLY A 713 -22.78 16.47 16.29
N LEU A 714 -22.95 16.56 14.97
CA LEU A 714 -21.90 16.41 13.96
C LEU A 714 -21.91 17.65 13.06
N ASN A 715 -20.76 18.28 12.91
CA ASN A 715 -20.49 19.16 11.78
C ASN A 715 -19.40 18.56 10.89
N SER A 716 -19.05 19.26 9.81
CA SER A 716 -18.05 18.81 8.82
C SER A 716 -16.66 18.51 9.39
N THR A 717 -16.38 18.88 10.64
CA THR A 717 -15.05 18.78 11.24
C THR A 717 -15.03 18.21 12.67
N SER A 718 -16.18 18.02 13.32
CA SER A 718 -16.22 17.62 14.72
C SER A 718 -17.52 16.93 15.13
N PHE A 719 -17.39 15.97 16.03
CA PHE A 719 -18.48 15.39 16.83
C PHE A 719 -18.41 15.98 18.23
N TYR A 720 -19.52 16.42 18.81
CA TYR A 720 -19.56 16.89 20.20
C TYR A 720 -20.71 16.27 20.97
N THR A 721 -20.48 16.03 22.27
CA THR A 721 -21.45 15.45 23.19
C THR A 721 -21.36 16.12 24.57
N TYR A 722 -22.45 16.08 25.33
CA TYR A 722 -22.64 16.78 26.61
C TYR A 722 -21.75 16.26 27.78
N LYS A 723 -20.81 15.34 27.52
CA LYS A 723 -19.71 15.03 28.45
C LYS A 723 -18.36 15.09 27.71
N PRO A 724 -17.30 15.66 28.32
CA PRO A 724 -16.08 15.99 27.59
C PRO A 724 -15.42 14.72 27.06
N LEU A 725 -15.33 14.62 25.74
CA LEU A 725 -14.47 13.69 25.02
C LEU A 725 -13.62 14.57 24.10
N HIS A 726 -12.35 14.77 24.45
CA HIS A 726 -11.44 15.51 23.58
C HIS A 726 -11.03 14.60 22.41
N VAL A 727 -11.14 15.12 21.20
CA VAL A 727 -10.70 14.46 19.96
C VAL A 727 -9.70 15.38 19.30
N TYR A 728 -8.46 14.92 19.14
CA TYR A 728 -7.44 15.61 18.37
C TYR A 728 -7.32 14.97 16.98
N SER A 729 -6.78 15.72 16.02
CA SER A 729 -6.50 15.24 14.67
C SER A 729 -5.70 13.93 14.72
N GLY A 730 -6.35 12.81 14.38
CA GLY A 730 -5.78 11.46 14.44
C GLY A 730 -6.53 10.45 15.32
N GLY A 731 -7.56 10.86 16.08
CA GLY A 731 -8.41 9.94 16.85
C GLY A 731 -8.75 10.44 18.26
N ILE A 732 -9.52 9.65 19.02
CA ILE A 732 -9.87 9.94 20.42
C ILE A 732 -8.63 9.68 21.29
N SER A 733 -7.92 10.73 21.72
CA SER A 733 -6.88 10.63 22.75
C SER A 733 -7.45 11.04 24.12
N PHE A 734 -7.19 10.21 25.14
CA PHE A 734 -7.46 10.54 26.54
C PHE A 734 -6.12 10.92 27.17
N ASN A 735 -5.98 12.17 27.62
CA ASN A 735 -4.71 12.75 28.10
C ASN A 735 -4.04 11.95 29.25
N GLU A 736 -2.73 12.17 29.41
CA GLU A 736 -1.78 11.44 30.27
C GLU A 736 -2.05 11.49 31.78
N ASP A 737 -3.03 12.26 32.24
CA ASP A 737 -3.17 12.69 33.64
C ASP A 737 -4.42 12.13 34.37
N GLY A 738 -5.04 11.07 33.83
CA GLY A 738 -5.78 10.12 34.66
C GLY A 738 -6.98 10.67 35.46
N THR A 739 -7.74 11.61 34.93
CA THR A 739 -8.95 12.10 35.62
C THR A 739 -10.20 11.28 35.30
N TYR A 740 -10.78 10.70 36.35
CA TYR A 740 -12.02 9.94 36.37
C TYR A 740 -13.24 10.74 35.87
N LEU A 741 -13.98 10.19 34.89
CA LEU A 741 -15.37 10.59 34.62
C LEU A 741 -16.34 9.51 35.12
N LYS A 742 -17.31 9.89 35.96
CA LYS A 742 -18.42 9.01 36.38
C LYS A 742 -19.40 8.82 35.20
N GLY A 743 -19.40 7.61 34.64
CA GLY A 743 -20.45 7.11 33.73
C GLY A 743 -20.15 7.20 32.23
N GLY A 744 -19.00 6.71 31.76
CA GLY A 744 -18.64 6.70 30.34
C GLY A 744 -17.46 5.77 30.01
N ILE A 745 -17.23 5.56 28.71
CA ILE A 745 -16.11 4.78 28.16
C ILE A 745 -14.78 5.46 28.53
N ARG A 746 -13.87 4.75 29.19
CA ARG A 746 -12.58 5.28 29.66
C ARG A 746 -11.44 4.31 29.36
N LYS A 747 -10.21 4.81 29.21
CA LYS A 747 -9.00 3.97 29.16
C LYS A 747 -8.42 3.82 30.58
N ASP A 748 -8.21 2.60 31.07
CA ASP A 748 -7.55 2.37 32.36
C ASP A 748 -6.03 2.44 32.25
N ALA A 749 -5.33 2.48 33.39
CA ALA A 749 -3.87 2.60 33.47
C ALA A 749 -3.10 1.45 32.80
N THR A 750 -3.79 0.39 32.36
CA THR A 750 -3.22 -0.74 31.61
C THR A 750 -3.61 -0.73 30.13
N ASN A 751 -3.99 0.45 29.60
CA ASN A 751 -4.45 0.69 28.24
C ASN A 751 -5.77 0.00 27.84
N LYS A 752 -6.59 -0.45 28.79
CA LYS A 752 -7.86 -1.15 28.51
C LYS A 752 -9.03 -0.17 28.43
N LEU A 753 -9.96 -0.38 27.52
CA LEU A 753 -11.18 0.40 27.43
C LEU A 753 -12.25 -0.19 28.38
N LEU A 754 -12.61 0.59 29.39
CA LEU A 754 -13.56 0.27 30.45
C LEU A 754 -14.85 1.04 30.23
N ILE A 755 -15.97 0.33 30.10
CA ILE A 755 -17.29 0.96 29.90
C ILE A 755 -18.05 0.92 31.23
N SER A 756 -18.21 2.09 31.85
CA SER A 756 -18.84 2.21 33.17
C SER A 756 -20.19 2.94 33.13
N ASN A 757 -20.96 2.82 32.04
CA ASN A 757 -22.34 3.33 32.00
C ASN A 757 -23.31 2.27 32.52
N GLU A 758 -24.48 2.69 33.02
CA GLU A 758 -25.55 1.82 33.55
C GLU A 758 -26.40 1.16 32.43
N GLY A 759 -25.93 1.14 31.18
CA GLY A 759 -26.70 0.71 30.01
C GLY A 759 -25.89 -0.08 28.99
N LYS A 760 -26.55 -0.47 27.88
CA LYS A 760 -25.90 -1.14 26.75
C LYS A 760 -25.29 -0.11 25.79
N THR A 761 -24.03 -0.27 25.45
CA THR A 761 -23.27 0.53 24.48
C THR A 761 -23.11 -0.28 23.20
N GLN A 762 -23.66 0.21 22.09
CA GLN A 762 -23.60 -0.44 20.79
C GLN A 762 -22.60 0.27 19.87
N PHE A 763 -21.68 -0.49 19.29
CA PHE A 763 -20.89 -0.09 18.13
C PHE A 763 -21.65 -0.46 16.87
N MET A 764 -21.92 0.53 16.02
CA MET A 764 -22.77 0.34 14.84
C MET A 764 -22.03 0.80 13.58
N TYR A 765 -22.26 0.09 12.48
CA TYR A 765 -21.84 0.47 11.14
C TYR A 765 -23.07 0.81 10.30
N LYS A 766 -22.99 1.87 9.51
CA LYS A 766 -24.10 2.37 8.69
C LYS A 766 -23.76 2.22 7.22
N GLU A 767 -24.64 1.58 6.47
CA GLU A 767 -24.56 1.46 5.02
C GLU A 767 -25.86 1.98 4.39
N GLY A 768 -25.77 3.10 3.67
CA GLY A 768 -26.95 3.83 3.18
C GLY A 768 -27.85 4.28 4.33
N ASP A 769 -29.15 4.00 4.24
CA ASP A 769 -30.13 4.34 5.28
C ASP A 769 -30.21 3.30 6.42
N THR A 770 -29.48 2.19 6.32
CA THR A 770 -29.59 1.06 7.25
C THR A 770 -28.39 1.03 8.21
N SER A 771 -28.67 0.82 9.50
CA SER A 771 -27.63 0.71 10.54
C SER A 771 -27.57 -0.70 11.09
N TYR A 772 -26.37 -1.25 11.21
CA TYR A 772 -26.07 -2.59 11.69
C TYR A 772 -25.32 -2.51 13.02
N VAL A 773 -25.77 -3.25 14.03
CA VAL A 773 -25.06 -3.38 15.31
C VAL A 773 -23.92 -4.38 15.12
N LEU A 774 -22.69 -3.91 15.24
CA LEU A 774 -21.48 -4.72 15.14
C LEU A 774 -21.14 -5.38 16.47
N ILE A 775 -21.20 -4.62 17.56
CA ILE A 775 -20.85 -5.09 18.92
C ILE A 775 -21.75 -4.39 19.93
N GLU A 776 -22.36 -5.15 20.84
CA GLU A 776 -23.11 -4.62 21.97
C GLU A 776 -22.39 -4.99 23.28
N LEU A 777 -22.19 -4.00 24.14
CA LEU A 777 -21.48 -4.14 25.41
C LEU A 777 -22.36 -3.62 26.54
N SER A 778 -22.32 -4.28 27.68
CA SER A 778 -23.09 -3.99 28.88
C SER A 778 -22.23 -3.34 29.96
N THR A 779 -22.87 -2.95 31.06
CA THR A 779 -22.23 -2.45 32.28
C THR A 779 -21.02 -3.30 32.67
N TRP A 780 -19.84 -2.67 32.74
CA TRP A 780 -18.57 -3.24 33.23
C TRP A 780 -17.81 -4.12 32.25
N ASP A 781 -18.29 -4.22 31.01
CA ASP A 781 -17.56 -4.87 29.94
C ASP A 781 -16.26 -4.11 29.66
N ARG A 782 -15.20 -4.91 29.44
CA ARG A 782 -13.85 -4.42 29.18
C ARG A 782 -13.41 -4.92 27.82
N ILE A 783 -12.95 -4.01 26.99
CA ILE A 783 -12.21 -4.34 25.78
C ILE A 783 -10.75 -4.03 26.04
N ASN A 784 -9.94 -5.06 26.11
CA ASN A 784 -8.51 -4.96 26.24
C ASN A 784 -7.94 -4.72 24.85
N PHE A 785 -7.30 -3.59 24.62
CA PHE A 785 -6.56 -3.35 23.38
C PHE A 785 -5.08 -3.48 23.70
N TRP A 786 -4.37 -4.35 22.99
CA TRP A 786 -2.95 -4.61 23.21
C TRP A 786 -2.05 -3.95 22.16
N LYS A 787 -2.62 -3.40 21.08
CA LYS A 787 -1.90 -2.57 20.08
C LYS A 787 -2.68 -1.31 19.67
N THR A 788 -3.34 -1.30 18.50
CA THR A 788 -3.86 -0.07 17.87
C THR A 788 -5.32 -0.26 17.46
N LEU A 789 -6.15 0.76 17.73
CA LEU A 789 -7.52 0.88 17.22
C LEU A 789 -7.50 1.90 16.08
N ASP A 790 -7.50 1.44 14.83
CA ASP A 790 -7.45 2.30 13.64
C ASP A 790 -8.85 2.44 13.02
N MET A 791 -9.43 3.62 13.21
CA MET A 791 -10.77 3.94 12.70
C MET A 791 -10.77 4.48 11.25
N ASN A 792 -9.62 4.77 10.66
CA ASN A 792 -9.51 5.23 9.27
C ASN A 792 -9.19 4.09 8.29
N GLY A 793 -8.68 2.96 8.77
CA GLY A 793 -8.51 1.71 8.02
C GLY A 793 -9.56 0.63 8.29
N TYR A 794 -10.57 0.93 9.12
CA TYR A 794 -11.60 -0.01 9.59
C TYR A 794 -11.04 -1.28 10.27
N SER A 795 -9.93 -1.18 11.03
CA SER A 795 -9.26 -2.35 11.60
C SER A 795 -9.07 -2.27 13.12
N ILE A 796 -9.36 -3.39 13.80
CA ILE A 796 -9.09 -3.58 15.23
C ILE A 796 -8.01 -4.66 15.34
N ILE A 797 -6.82 -4.30 15.83
CA ILE A 797 -5.67 -5.20 15.89
C ILE A 797 -5.35 -5.52 17.35
N ASN A 798 -5.32 -6.83 17.69
CA ASN A 798 -5.03 -7.36 19.03
C ASN A 798 -5.94 -6.80 20.13
N ALA A 799 -7.25 -7.04 20.02
CA ALA A 799 -8.20 -6.74 21.09
C ALA A 799 -8.77 -8.03 21.72
N ASP A 800 -8.81 -8.10 23.05
CA ASP A 800 -9.49 -9.13 23.83
C ASP A 800 -10.74 -8.55 24.47
N ILE A 801 -11.88 -9.09 24.05
CA ILE A 801 -13.22 -8.66 24.47
C ILE A 801 -13.71 -9.69 25.50
N ARG A 802 -13.68 -9.32 26.79
CA ARG A 802 -14.04 -10.23 27.88
C ARG A 802 -15.52 -10.22 28.25
N SER A 803 -16.39 -9.84 27.32
CA SER A 803 -17.84 -9.87 27.52
C SER A 803 -18.51 -10.96 26.69
N THR A 804 -19.70 -11.36 27.11
CA THR A 804 -20.54 -12.29 26.36
C THR A 804 -21.01 -11.60 25.07
N LEU A 805 -20.33 -11.87 23.95
CA LEU A 805 -20.74 -11.44 22.61
C LEU A 805 -22.09 -12.09 22.26
N THR A 806 -23.19 -11.39 22.52
CA THR A 806 -24.47 -11.73 21.89
C THR A 806 -24.49 -11.15 20.49
N ASN A 807 -23.86 -11.84 19.54
CA ASN A 807 -24.11 -11.60 18.13
C ASN A 807 -25.50 -12.16 17.80
N VAL A 808 -26.50 -11.29 17.61
CA VAL A 808 -27.87 -11.72 17.33
C VAL A 808 -28.01 -12.35 15.93
N ASN A 809 -26.94 -12.34 15.11
CA ASN A 809 -26.93 -12.85 13.74
C ASN A 809 -25.84 -13.92 13.46
N ALA A 810 -25.13 -14.45 14.46
CA ALA A 810 -24.21 -15.58 14.28
C ALA A 810 -24.50 -16.69 15.30
N ALA A 811 -24.49 -17.94 14.84
CA ALA A 811 -24.59 -19.11 15.71
C ALA A 811 -23.49 -19.06 16.78
N SER A 812 -23.89 -19.27 18.03
CA SER A 812 -23.07 -19.18 19.24
C SER A 812 -21.74 -19.94 19.12
N LEU A 813 -20.62 -19.20 19.25
CA LEU A 813 -19.30 -19.79 19.46
C LEU A 813 -19.10 -20.10 20.94
N SER A 814 -18.84 -21.38 21.21
CA SER A 814 -18.30 -21.87 22.47
C SER A 814 -17.01 -21.14 22.82
N THR A 815 -16.86 -20.77 24.09
CA THR A 815 -15.64 -20.26 24.72
C THR A 815 -14.37 -20.92 24.20
N TYR A 816 -13.46 -20.12 23.66
CA TYR A 816 -12.06 -20.51 23.46
C TYR A 816 -11.18 -19.56 24.29
N SER A 817 -10.66 -20.09 25.38
CA SER A 817 -9.41 -19.60 25.99
C SER A 817 -8.28 -20.04 25.07
N LEU A 818 -7.51 -19.10 24.55
CA LEU A 818 -6.20 -19.39 23.97
C LEU A 818 -5.18 -18.98 25.02
N ASP A 819 -4.60 -19.98 25.68
CA ASP A 819 -3.32 -19.79 26.36
C ASP A 819 -2.32 -19.26 25.32
N THR A 820 -1.57 -18.24 25.75
CA THR A 820 -0.46 -17.66 25.01
C THR A 820 0.50 -18.75 24.55
N PRO A 821 0.85 -18.85 23.26
CA PRO A 821 2.02 -19.62 22.88
C PRO A 821 3.25 -18.90 23.44
N GLU A 822 4.01 -19.57 24.30
CA GLU A 822 5.34 -19.08 24.66
C GLU A 822 6.22 -19.00 23.41
N PRO A 823 7.07 -17.96 23.29
CA PRO A 823 8.04 -17.88 22.21
C PRO A 823 9.04 -19.03 22.37
N ILE A 824 9.00 -20.03 21.49
CA ILE A 824 10.07 -21.03 21.41
C ILE A 824 11.27 -20.33 20.77
N GLU A 825 12.30 -20.05 21.56
CA GLU A 825 13.61 -19.67 21.03
C GLU A 825 14.19 -20.85 20.25
N LYS A 826 14.36 -20.68 18.94
CA LYS A 826 15.17 -21.59 18.14
C LYS A 826 16.62 -21.17 18.27
N GLU A 827 17.36 -21.80 19.17
CA GLU A 827 18.82 -21.81 19.15
C GLU A 827 19.29 -22.35 17.78
N MET A 828 19.83 -21.48 16.93
CA MET A 828 20.31 -21.86 15.60
C MET A 828 21.77 -22.33 15.68
N PHE A 829 21.97 -23.62 15.96
CA PHE A 829 23.16 -24.34 15.47
C PHE A 829 22.88 -25.01 14.11
N ALA A 830 22.07 -24.39 13.26
CA ALA A 830 21.76 -24.91 11.92
C ALA A 830 22.19 -23.92 10.83
N PRO A 831 22.68 -24.42 9.66
CA PRO A 831 23.24 -23.58 8.61
C PRO A 831 22.20 -22.65 8.02
N LEU A 832 22.66 -21.55 7.41
CA LEU A 832 21.88 -20.53 6.72
C LEU A 832 20.82 -21.12 5.79
N ASN A 833 19.54 -21.03 6.20
CA ASN A 833 18.41 -21.24 5.32
C ASN A 833 17.88 -19.86 4.92
N SER A 834 18.25 -19.41 3.72
CA SER A 834 17.81 -18.16 3.13
C SER A 834 16.29 -18.15 2.94
N ASN A 835 15.59 -17.17 3.49
CA ASN A 835 14.34 -16.71 2.86
C ASN A 835 13.99 -15.25 3.16
N GLU A 836 14.63 -14.57 4.11
CA GLU A 836 14.38 -13.13 4.36
C GLU A 836 15.68 -12.38 4.68
N THR A 837 16.60 -12.36 3.72
CA THR A 837 17.78 -11.47 3.78
C THR A 837 17.48 -10.20 3.00
N TYR A 838 17.49 -9.06 3.68
CA TYR A 838 17.41 -7.75 3.03
C TYR A 838 18.81 -7.39 2.51
N THR A 839 18.89 -7.09 1.21
CA THR A 839 20.11 -6.69 0.51
C THR A 839 19.99 -5.26 0.03
N HIS A 840 20.98 -4.43 0.40
CA HIS A 840 21.15 -3.10 -0.17
C HIS A 840 22.51 -3.02 -0.85
N VAL A 841 22.55 -2.51 -2.09
CA VAL A 841 23.78 -2.32 -2.85
C VAL A 841 23.99 -0.85 -3.16
N GLY A 842 25.22 -0.39 -3.04
CA GLY A 842 25.61 0.97 -3.36
C GLY A 842 27.06 1.03 -3.84
N ASN A 843 27.50 2.24 -4.22
CA ASN A 843 28.85 2.49 -4.67
C ASN A 843 29.47 3.60 -3.82
N GLY A 844 30.78 3.54 -3.63
CA GLY A 844 31.55 4.55 -2.92
C GLY A 844 32.97 4.66 -3.47
N SER A 845 33.62 5.77 -3.14
CA SER A 845 35.02 6.01 -3.44
C SER A 845 35.71 6.43 -2.15
N THR A 846 36.89 5.89 -1.90
CA THR A 846 37.77 6.37 -0.82
C THR A 846 38.50 7.63 -1.29
N VAL A 847 38.63 8.61 -0.41
CA VAL A 847 39.41 9.84 -0.63
C VAL A 847 40.37 9.99 0.55
N ASP A 848 41.66 10.15 0.27
CA ASP A 848 42.74 10.05 1.25
C ASP A 848 42.70 8.74 2.08
N GLY A 849 42.32 7.62 1.43
CA GLY A 849 42.29 6.29 2.03
C GLY A 849 41.09 6.00 2.94
N TYR A 850 40.06 6.85 2.94
CA TYR A 850 38.92 6.73 3.85
C TYR A 850 37.59 7.18 3.20
N THR A 851 36.48 6.53 3.56
CA THR A 851 35.13 7.05 3.31
C THR A 851 34.10 6.50 4.31
N ARG A 852 33.08 7.30 4.64
CA ARG A 852 31.96 6.92 5.50
C ARG A 852 30.72 6.74 4.64
N ILE A 853 30.00 5.63 4.85
CA ILE A 853 28.76 5.31 4.16
C ILE A 853 27.63 5.19 5.20
N ASP A 854 26.66 6.09 5.12
CA ASP A 854 25.48 6.05 5.98
C ASP A 854 24.50 4.96 5.52
N LEU A 855 23.90 4.26 6.48
CA LEU A 855 22.88 3.24 6.22
C LEU A 855 21.58 3.92 5.76
N PRO A 856 20.83 3.35 4.81
CA PRO A 856 19.49 3.81 4.48
C PRO A 856 18.58 3.82 5.71
N ASP A 857 17.68 4.82 5.82
CA ASP A 857 16.81 5.02 6.99
C ASP A 857 16.01 3.77 7.39
N PHE A 858 15.67 2.91 6.43
CA PHE A 858 14.94 1.65 6.67
C PHE A 858 15.78 0.51 7.25
N LEU A 859 17.11 0.68 7.34
CA LEU A 859 18.04 -0.25 7.99
C LEU A 859 18.59 0.30 9.31
N GLN A 860 18.39 1.59 9.59
CA GLN A 860 18.84 2.20 10.84
C GLN A 860 18.00 1.67 12.01
N TYR A 861 18.64 1.42 13.16
CA TYR A 861 18.01 0.98 14.41
C TYR A 861 17.42 -0.46 14.43
N GLU A 862 17.60 -1.26 13.38
CA GLU A 862 17.08 -2.65 13.32
C GLU A 862 18.08 -3.70 13.86
N THR A 863 19.41 -3.48 13.78
CA THR A 863 20.46 -4.34 14.37
C THR A 863 21.89 -3.77 14.22
N GLU A 864 22.80 -4.01 15.19
CA GLU A 864 24.26 -3.80 15.04
C GLU A 864 24.95 -4.87 14.15
N ASN A 865 24.28 -6.01 13.93
CA ASN A 865 24.85 -7.18 13.26
C ASN A 865 24.49 -7.25 11.77
N TYR A 866 25.15 -6.42 10.95
CA TYR A 866 25.07 -6.50 9.49
C TYR A 866 26.43 -6.83 8.86
N HIS A 867 26.38 -7.52 7.73
CA HIS A 867 27.57 -7.85 6.95
C HIS A 867 27.67 -6.93 5.73
N VAL A 868 28.85 -6.33 5.56
CA VAL A 868 29.19 -5.52 4.38
C VAL A 868 30.19 -6.29 3.55
N PHE A 869 29.87 -6.49 2.27
CA PHE A 869 30.73 -7.08 1.25
C PHE A 869 31.22 -5.96 0.35
N LEU A 870 32.53 -5.82 0.19
CA LEU A 870 33.14 -4.82 -0.68
C LEU A 870 33.67 -5.48 -1.95
N SER A 871 33.40 -4.87 -3.10
CA SER A 871 33.97 -5.24 -4.39
C SER A 871 34.73 -4.05 -4.97
N LYS A 872 36.06 -4.12 -4.97
CA LYS A 872 36.93 -3.03 -5.43
C LYS A 872 37.11 -3.01 -6.94
N TYR A 873 37.22 -1.81 -7.50
CA TYR A 873 37.51 -1.55 -8.91
C TYR A 873 38.89 -0.88 -9.04
N GLY A 874 39.95 -1.56 -8.61
CA GLY A 874 41.30 -1.00 -8.65
C GLY A 874 42.37 -1.88 -7.99
N ARG A 875 43.62 -1.39 -8.02
CA ARG A 875 44.76 -1.99 -7.29
C ARG A 875 44.91 -1.34 -5.91
N GLY A 876 45.10 -2.16 -4.89
CA GLY A 876 45.22 -1.74 -3.48
C GLY A 876 44.24 -2.50 -2.59
N ASP A 877 44.46 -2.51 -1.28
CA ASP A 877 43.63 -3.20 -0.31
C ASP A 877 42.53 -2.29 0.26
N ILE A 878 41.36 -2.87 0.52
CA ILE A 878 40.19 -2.18 1.05
C ILE A 878 39.53 -3.04 2.14
N TRP A 879 39.10 -2.42 3.24
CA TRP A 879 38.41 -3.11 4.33
C TRP A 879 37.40 -2.20 5.03
N VAL A 880 36.48 -2.80 5.77
CA VAL A 880 35.55 -2.07 6.63
C VAL A 880 36.20 -1.93 8.01
N SER A 881 36.49 -0.70 8.44
CA SER A 881 37.20 -0.46 9.71
C SER A 881 36.27 -0.28 10.91
N ASN A 882 35.04 0.21 10.69
CA ASN A 882 34.04 0.37 11.76
C ASN A 882 32.61 0.18 11.24
N ARG A 883 31.70 -0.28 12.11
CA ARG A 883 30.27 -0.48 11.86
C ARG A 883 29.46 0.00 13.05
N THR A 884 28.38 0.73 12.79
CA THR A 884 27.42 1.21 13.78
C THR A 884 26.00 0.99 13.29
N GLU A 885 25.00 1.17 14.14
CA GLU A 885 23.56 1.08 13.78
C GLU A 885 23.11 2.08 12.71
N THR A 886 23.93 3.09 12.37
CA THR A 886 23.56 4.16 11.44
C THR A 886 24.52 4.33 10.27
N TYR A 887 25.76 3.82 10.35
CA TYR A 887 26.76 3.94 9.28
C TYR A 887 27.88 2.89 9.41
N PHE A 888 28.61 2.65 8.32
CA PHE A 888 29.90 1.96 8.33
C PHE A 888 31.00 2.77 7.64
N THR A 889 32.24 2.43 7.97
CA THR A 889 33.43 3.09 7.47
C THR A 889 34.27 2.15 6.62
N VAL A 890 34.71 2.62 5.45
CA VAL A 890 35.59 1.90 4.54
C VAL A 890 36.94 2.60 4.46
N GLU A 891 38.01 1.86 4.68
CA GLU A 891 39.40 2.33 4.58
C GLU A 891 40.14 1.56 3.47
N SER A 892 41.13 2.24 2.88
CA SER A 892 41.98 1.69 1.85
C SER A 892 43.41 2.23 1.92
N ASP A 893 44.34 1.49 1.32
CA ASP A 893 45.73 1.93 1.18
C ASP A 893 45.93 3.03 0.11
N ARG A 894 44.96 3.18 -0.80
CA ARG A 894 44.88 4.18 -1.87
C ARG A 894 43.42 4.49 -2.20
N ASP A 895 43.19 5.63 -2.84
CA ASP A 895 41.85 5.99 -3.32
C ASP A 895 41.39 5.03 -4.41
N ILE A 896 40.33 4.29 -4.10
CA ILE A 896 39.79 3.17 -4.88
C ILE A 896 38.27 3.34 -4.93
N ASP A 897 37.72 3.20 -6.13
CA ASP A 897 36.28 3.05 -6.34
C ASP A 897 35.86 1.62 -5.99
N PHE A 898 34.75 1.47 -5.29
CA PHE A 898 34.23 0.17 -4.87
C PHE A 898 32.71 0.15 -4.87
N SER A 899 32.14 -1.03 -5.08
CA SER A 899 30.75 -1.31 -4.74
C SER A 899 30.67 -2.00 -3.39
N TYR A 900 29.58 -1.79 -2.69
CA TYR A 900 29.30 -2.46 -1.42
C TYR A 900 27.91 -3.12 -1.45
N GLU A 901 27.80 -4.28 -0.82
CA GLU A 901 26.55 -5.00 -0.59
C GLU A 901 26.39 -5.21 0.92
N ILE A 902 25.26 -4.77 1.45
CA ILE A 902 24.87 -4.95 2.85
C ILE A 902 23.90 -6.11 2.93
N LYS A 903 24.17 -7.10 3.78
CA LYS A 903 23.25 -8.21 4.08
C LYS A 903 22.85 -8.20 5.54
N ILE A 904 21.55 -8.21 5.76
CA ILE A 904 20.94 -8.28 7.09
C ILE A 904 19.90 -9.40 7.09
N VAL A 905 19.91 -10.20 8.15
CA VAL A 905 18.83 -11.16 8.46
C VAL A 905 17.90 -10.47 9.45
N LYS A 906 16.67 -10.21 9.03
CA LYS A 906 15.66 -9.59 9.90
C LYS A 906 15.19 -10.63 10.92
N LYS A 907 15.09 -10.24 12.20
CA LYS A 907 14.35 -11.03 13.20
C LYS A 907 12.88 -10.63 13.12
N GLU A 908 12.06 -11.40 12.40
CA GLU A 908 10.61 -11.23 12.46
C GLU A 908 9.98 -12.25 13.45
N PRO A 909 9.05 -11.83 14.32
CA PRO A 909 8.17 -12.76 15.00
C PRO A 909 7.15 -13.29 14.00
N GLU A 910 7.10 -14.61 13.79
CA GLU A 910 6.08 -15.22 12.92
C GLU A 910 4.67 -14.87 13.43
N VAL A 911 3.89 -14.20 12.58
CA VAL A 911 2.45 -14.04 12.78
C VAL A 911 1.76 -14.83 11.67
N SER A 912 1.07 -15.92 12.03
CA SER A 912 0.33 -16.73 11.07
C SER A 912 -0.72 -15.87 10.35
N LYS A 913 -0.58 -15.68 9.03
CA LYS A 913 -1.63 -15.03 8.23
C LYS A 913 -2.80 -15.99 8.02
N PHE A 914 -3.99 -15.49 8.31
CA PHE A 914 -5.26 -16.19 8.16
C PHE A 914 -5.58 -16.38 6.66
N GLY A 915 -5.44 -17.60 6.14
CA GLY A 915 -6.04 -17.96 4.86
C GLY A 915 -7.52 -18.24 5.05
N PHE A 916 -8.40 -17.52 4.34
CA PHE A 916 -9.82 -17.86 4.28
C PHE A 916 -9.97 -19.26 3.65
N ARG A 917 -10.08 -20.30 4.49
CA ARG A 917 -10.59 -21.60 4.06
C ARG A 917 -12.11 -21.48 3.98
N ALA A 918 -12.64 -21.44 2.76
CA ALA A 918 -14.04 -21.72 2.52
C ALA A 918 -14.40 -23.07 3.18
N ALA A 919 -15.38 -23.04 4.07
CA ALA A 919 -15.83 -24.22 4.79
C ALA A 919 -16.60 -25.18 3.86
N THR A 920 -15.90 -26.00 3.08
CA THR A 920 -16.46 -27.27 2.62
C THR A 920 -16.22 -28.31 3.71
N LYS A 921 -17.30 -28.72 4.39
CA LYS A 921 -17.34 -29.83 5.34
C LYS A 921 -16.54 -31.03 4.82
N ARG A 922 -15.33 -31.26 5.34
CA ARG A 922 -14.75 -32.61 5.35
C ARG A 922 -15.34 -33.33 6.56
N LYS A 923 -16.04 -34.44 6.31
CA LYS A 923 -16.46 -35.38 7.36
C LYS A 923 -15.20 -35.93 8.06
N PRO A 924 -15.22 -36.14 9.38
CA PRO A 924 -14.08 -36.70 10.09
C PRO A 924 -13.78 -38.11 9.56
N SER A 925 -12.48 -38.38 9.40
CA SER A 925 -11.96 -39.71 9.17
C SER A 925 -12.04 -40.52 10.46
N ILE A 926 -12.25 -41.83 10.35
CA ILE A 926 -12.32 -42.79 11.48
C ILE A 926 -10.98 -42.93 12.25
N PHE A 927 -9.94 -42.16 11.89
CA PHE A 927 -8.59 -42.29 12.43
C PHE A 927 -8.17 -41.19 13.42
N ASP A 928 -8.99 -40.15 13.66
CA ASP A 928 -8.67 -39.12 14.65
C ASP A 928 -9.22 -39.51 16.03
N ARG A 929 -8.41 -40.29 16.77
CA ARG A 929 -8.66 -40.64 18.18
C ARG A 929 -8.08 -39.52 19.07
N HIS A 930 -8.92 -38.83 19.83
CA HIS A 930 -8.49 -37.93 20.89
C HIS A 930 -7.73 -38.75 21.97
N THR A 931 -6.48 -38.41 22.23
CA THR A 931 -5.76 -38.84 23.44
C THR A 931 -5.55 -37.59 24.29
N GLU A 932 -6.14 -37.56 25.49
CA GLU A 932 -5.83 -36.55 26.50
C GLU A 932 -4.48 -36.93 27.13
N GLU A 933 -3.42 -36.20 26.82
CA GLU A 933 -2.16 -36.27 27.57
C GLU A 933 -2.37 -35.59 28.93
N LYS A 934 -2.43 -36.40 29.99
CA LYS A 934 -2.33 -35.92 31.36
C LYS A 934 -0.84 -35.78 31.70
N VAL A 935 -0.34 -34.55 31.71
CA VAL A 935 1.02 -34.24 32.19
C VAL A 935 1.07 -34.48 33.70
N LEU A 936 1.79 -35.53 34.12
CA LEU A 936 2.12 -35.77 35.52
C LEU A 936 3.37 -34.94 35.87
N THR A 937 3.33 -34.27 37.02
CA THR A 937 4.46 -33.46 37.50
C THR A 937 5.41 -34.32 38.34
N GLU A 938 6.66 -33.89 38.47
CA GLU A 938 7.76 -34.62 39.14
C GLU A 938 7.48 -34.99 40.62
N SER A 939 6.44 -34.40 41.22
CA SER A 939 5.92 -34.74 42.55
C SER A 939 5.01 -35.97 42.61
N ASP A 940 4.62 -36.55 41.47
CA ASP A 940 3.69 -37.69 41.38
C ASP A 940 4.42 -39.05 41.25
N ILE A 941 5.75 -39.08 41.37
CA ILE A 941 6.56 -40.29 41.25
C ILE A 941 6.78 -40.91 42.64
N GLU A 942 5.84 -41.76 43.08
CA GLU A 942 6.15 -42.77 44.10
C GLU A 942 6.77 -44.00 43.43
N THR A 943 8.01 -44.31 43.83
CA THR A 943 8.71 -45.54 43.47
C THR A 943 7.98 -46.77 44.02
N VAL A 944 7.44 -47.61 43.14
CA VAL A 944 7.15 -49.02 43.47
C VAL A 944 7.58 -49.93 42.32
N ASN A 945 8.31 -50.97 42.71
CA ASN A 945 8.98 -51.94 41.86
C ASN A 945 8.01 -52.89 41.11
N ASN A 946 8.55 -53.38 39.99
CA ASN A 946 8.41 -54.71 39.41
C ASN A 946 7.20 -55.11 38.55
N GLU A 947 7.61 -55.74 37.45
CA GLU A 947 7.02 -56.92 36.80
C GLU A 947 5.81 -56.73 35.86
N GLY A 948 6.15 -56.68 34.57
CA GLY A 948 5.77 -57.76 33.66
C GLY A 948 4.38 -57.69 33.02
N GLY A 949 4.38 -57.70 31.69
CA GLY A 949 3.38 -58.46 30.93
C GLY A 949 2.26 -57.67 30.26
N LEU A 950 2.38 -57.61 28.93
CA LEU A 950 1.35 -57.93 27.92
C LEU A 950 -0.10 -57.43 28.09
N LYS A 951 -0.52 -56.69 27.05
CA LYS A 951 -1.82 -56.73 26.34
C LYS A 951 -3.08 -56.42 27.15
N GLN A 952 -3.87 -55.45 26.69
CA GLN A 952 -5.02 -55.72 25.80
C GLN A 952 -5.58 -54.43 25.20
N TYR A 953 -5.97 -54.52 23.91
CA TYR A 953 -6.86 -53.58 23.25
C TYR A 953 -8.23 -53.57 23.94
N GLU A 954 -8.81 -52.38 24.15
CA GLU A 954 -10.18 -52.02 23.73
C GLU A 954 -10.44 -50.51 23.94
N ASN A 955 -10.75 -49.83 22.83
CA ASN A 955 -11.33 -48.49 22.63
C ASN A 955 -10.57 -47.20 22.94
#